data_AF-A0A3N2PC76-F1
#
_entry.id   AF-A0A3N2PC76-F1
#
_cell.length_a   1.000
_cell.length_b   1.000
_cell.length_c   1.000
_cell.angle_alpha   90.00
_cell.angle_beta   90.00
_cell.angle_gamma   90.00
#
_symmetry.space_group_name_H-M   'P 1'
#
loop_
_entity.id
_entity.type
_entity.pdbx_description
1 polymer ?
#
loop_
_entity_poly.entity_id
_entity_poly.type
_entity_poly.pdbx_seq_one_letter_code
_entity_poly.pdbx_strand_id
1 'polypeptide(L)'
;MVHAVRAYPCPVCGAGADLATGCPGCGRGPDPVAAEVVRLNAELGALSVELVRAREAYRSVEAALWRTRQRRDLLAGQVRVAAAAARAARAAWPAQPVVASGPVAASGPAATPVRPEASTRVVQNILFALGGLLVGAAAIGFTVVAWPAMGIVNQAAVLAGLTALVLAVPVVARGRGLPATAETFAALGLLLVLLDGYAVWAVNLFDVAGWPRVRYAVLVLGVGALVAAGYRRLTGLAAPWFAGLLLLQPMPPLLAYDAGAGATGWTLALAALAVVDLGLTRGRDDGPLGLVRRVVAWLAYGGAVLLAGFCALLALASIDGPGAGVPLLVSPVLLVAGAVLTRHQGFGAVAAGLTVVALGIALLRAVVDLGGPALVGAALVGAVLAGAVAATTRLLPAGVRPGPYAGGVVLVGSVATLAGLMALATGLATALRSQPPWRADLTAEIGPFDWQAPVALPVAVGGLLPLLPSRGRRPVALTGAVLTVLALPTAVALPWWLPAVLSLGMAAALALAAVGRPRSGRAVGALAGAGAALAGHALLVGLARPAAAAGVLAATVLLGVTVAATAARPGTPPLPAAGDRGPAGPVPAPLTGAVRRVGGAALAVAVLATPAAVVVGLVAVGVPPWWQTRAALAVTVSLTAAVLLRPRWMPAEYRPYAGSALSVVMLAVGLAPALPGIDEPSGVYAAGVLLATVALLAAARGRRPLDARSAASPAGEGGAPFPVIPLVPATVLLARVAVAVAPAVGAVLVAPYAWLPRIWSGTPAGVGLHPGEWRPDVPAAVTLLLVAATAAVLHRARHGTWRRAAVPVASCLAVAVPAGLAAVGAPWPTVPATVFAGGLTALLGAAVSARVGRAARVGVPLGLPLTGAGLAGLVPTRPGTIVGLAVLTATGLAVGVAGRRVTARIPGWLAAVTAAVLLAVAGPRAADQPLRYAALLVLAVAAVTVAGGVLLRRVGTASGAARPVGEAGSPGDSAARTVESAGCAVPGAARRVEGAAVEVTGHGAALVAVALTAGAVRYTATVCLLWGVALGLRALRPAEPEPRRWAYVAGAGVAELFGVWLLLAAARVAPVEAYTLPAAVVGLLVGGLALRAWPTLSSWLGYGPGLGAALLPSLVSVLVADGQPLRRLLLGAGALVTVLVGARWRRQAPVVLGGLVLAVLAVREVVAVWDRLPRWIFLAAGGCALIGLAVTYERRRRDLRRLRAAVGRMS
;
A
#
# COMPACT_ATOMS: atom_id res chain seq x y z
N MET A 1 -24.38 30.84 -35.18
CA MET A 1 -25.06 31.51 -36.30
C MET A 1 -24.03 32.37 -37.00
N VAL A 2 -23.46 31.87 -38.10
CA VAL A 2 -22.49 32.60 -38.94
C VAL A 2 -23.32 33.36 -39.97
N HIS A 3 -23.57 34.66 -39.75
CA HIS A 3 -23.93 35.52 -40.87
C HIS A 3 -22.66 35.66 -41.71
N ALA A 4 -22.57 34.85 -42.76
CA ALA A 4 -21.49 34.95 -43.73
C ALA A 4 -21.48 36.39 -44.26
N VAL A 5 -20.41 37.12 -43.96
CA VAL A 5 -20.21 38.49 -44.45
C VAL A 5 -20.07 38.38 -45.97
N ARG A 6 -21.17 38.61 -46.69
CA ARG A 6 -21.21 38.60 -48.16
C ARG A 6 -20.78 39.93 -48.77
N ALA A 7 -20.42 40.90 -47.93
CA ALA A 7 -20.03 42.23 -48.36
C ALA A 7 -18.51 42.33 -48.54
N TYR A 8 -18.08 42.86 -49.67
CA TYR A 8 -16.69 43.25 -49.94
C TYR A 8 -16.67 44.67 -50.51
N PRO A 9 -15.61 45.46 -50.26
CA PRO A 9 -15.48 46.77 -50.89
C PRO A 9 -15.23 46.61 -52.39
N CYS A 10 -16.04 47.27 -53.22
CA CYS A 10 -15.86 47.23 -54.67
C CYS A 10 -14.51 47.87 -55.04
N PRO A 11 -13.60 47.18 -55.76
CA PRO A 11 -12.27 47.71 -56.08
C PRO A 11 -12.28 48.94 -56.99
N VAL A 12 -13.43 49.22 -57.63
CA VAL A 12 -13.58 50.34 -58.57
C VAL A 12 -14.11 51.60 -57.88
N CYS A 13 -15.17 51.50 -57.09
CA CYS A 13 -15.84 52.66 -56.49
C CYS A 13 -15.80 52.70 -54.96
N GLY A 14 -15.28 51.66 -54.31
CA GLY A 14 -15.18 51.56 -52.85
C GLY A 14 -16.50 51.31 -52.12
N ALA A 15 -17.65 51.33 -52.80
CA ALA A 15 -18.95 51.03 -52.18
C ALA A 15 -19.03 49.54 -51.77
N GLY A 16 -19.72 49.25 -50.66
CA GLY A 16 -19.95 47.88 -50.20
C GLY A 16 -20.78 47.09 -51.21
N ALA A 17 -20.19 46.07 -51.83
CA ALA A 17 -20.81 45.19 -52.81
C ALA A 17 -21.14 43.84 -52.18
N ASP A 18 -22.29 43.26 -52.52
CA ASP A 18 -22.69 41.93 -52.06
C ASP A 18 -22.34 40.88 -53.11
N LEU A 19 -21.83 39.73 -52.66
CA LEU A 19 -21.51 38.58 -53.53
C LEU A 19 -22.72 38.02 -54.29
N ALA A 20 -23.96 38.29 -53.86
CA ALA A 20 -25.18 37.84 -54.53
C ALA A 20 -25.74 38.88 -55.52
N THR A 21 -25.69 40.16 -55.18
CA THR A 21 -26.36 41.23 -55.97
C THR A 21 -25.39 42.16 -56.71
N GLY A 22 -24.09 42.04 -56.47
CA GLY A 22 -23.08 42.94 -57.03
C GLY A 22 -23.01 44.29 -56.29
N CYS A 23 -22.36 45.27 -56.90
CA CYS A 23 -22.16 46.58 -56.32
C CYS A 23 -23.35 47.53 -56.63
N PRO A 24 -24.08 48.03 -55.61
CA PRO A 24 -25.18 48.96 -55.82
C PRO A 24 -24.72 50.36 -56.25
N GLY A 25 -23.45 50.72 -56.02
CA GLY A 25 -22.91 52.03 -56.37
C GLY A 25 -22.62 52.20 -57.87
N CYS A 26 -21.96 51.21 -58.48
CA CYS A 26 -21.60 51.26 -59.90
C CYS A 26 -22.36 50.26 -60.79
N GLY A 27 -23.27 49.47 -60.22
CA GLY A 27 -24.12 48.50 -60.94
C GLY A 27 -23.40 47.24 -61.44
N ARG A 28 -22.12 47.05 -61.09
CA ARG A 28 -21.32 45.91 -61.56
C ARG A 28 -21.70 44.62 -60.82
N GLY A 29 -21.80 43.52 -61.55
CA GLY A 29 -22.03 42.18 -60.98
C GLY A 29 -20.94 41.74 -59.99
N PRO A 30 -21.21 40.69 -59.18
CA PRO A 30 -20.29 40.22 -58.15
C PRO A 30 -18.94 39.75 -58.74
N ASP A 31 -17.86 40.10 -58.05
CA ASP A 31 -16.49 39.82 -58.46
C ASP A 31 -16.07 38.41 -57.98
N PRO A 32 -15.70 37.50 -58.90
CA PRO A 32 -15.36 36.12 -58.54
C PRO A 32 -14.09 36.02 -57.68
N VAL A 33 -13.15 36.97 -57.80
CA VAL A 33 -11.91 36.97 -57.00
C VAL A 33 -12.23 37.41 -55.57
N ALA A 34 -13.12 38.39 -55.39
CA ALA A 34 -13.58 38.79 -54.07
C ALA A 34 -14.37 37.70 -53.36
N ALA A 35 -15.18 36.93 -54.10
CA ALA A 35 -15.88 35.75 -53.57
C ALA A 35 -14.91 34.71 -53.00
N GLU A 36 -13.83 34.44 -53.72
CA GLU A 36 -12.81 33.49 -53.32
C GLU A 36 -12.04 33.97 -52.07
N VAL A 37 -11.73 35.26 -51.96
CA VAL A 37 -11.09 35.83 -50.75
C VAL A 37 -12.00 35.72 -49.53
N VAL A 38 -13.30 35.98 -49.67
CA VAL A 38 -14.27 35.81 -48.58
C VAL A 38 -14.38 34.34 -48.15
N ARG A 39 -14.38 33.40 -49.11
CA ARG A 39 -14.34 31.95 -48.84
C ARG A 39 -13.09 31.56 -48.07
N LEU A 40 -11.91 31.99 -48.54
CA LEU A 40 -10.62 31.70 -47.89
C LEU A 40 -10.51 32.32 -46.50
N ASN A 41 -11.07 33.52 -46.27
CA ASN A 41 -11.12 34.13 -44.94
C ASN A 41 -11.99 33.33 -43.96
N ALA A 42 -13.11 32.77 -44.42
CA ALA A 42 -13.94 31.88 -43.61
C ALA A 42 -13.21 30.57 -43.27
N GLU A 43 -12.48 30.01 -44.24
CA GLU A 43 -11.66 28.80 -44.06
C GLU A 43 -10.50 29.04 -43.08
N LEU A 44 -9.79 30.16 -43.19
CA LEU A 44 -8.77 30.59 -42.23
C LEU A 44 -9.34 30.78 -40.83
N GLY A 45 -10.55 31.33 -40.71
CA GLY A 45 -11.28 31.45 -39.45
C GLY A 45 -11.51 30.08 -38.79
N ALA A 46 -11.99 29.09 -39.56
CA ALA A 46 -12.20 27.73 -39.07
C ALA A 46 -10.90 27.05 -38.63
N LEU A 47 -9.84 27.14 -39.45
CA LEU A 47 -8.53 26.58 -39.14
C LEU A 47 -7.89 27.23 -37.91
N SER A 48 -8.09 28.53 -37.69
CA SER A 48 -7.58 29.23 -36.51
C SER A 48 -8.19 28.69 -35.22
N VAL A 49 -9.49 28.37 -35.23
CA VAL A 49 -10.19 27.77 -34.09
C VAL A 49 -9.70 26.35 -33.81
N GLU A 50 -9.47 25.56 -34.85
CA GLU A 50 -8.93 24.21 -34.73
C GLU A 50 -7.50 24.21 -34.17
N LEU A 51 -6.66 25.16 -34.61
CA LEU A 51 -5.31 25.35 -34.10
C LEU A 51 -5.30 25.71 -32.60
N VAL A 52 -6.25 26.54 -32.15
CA VAL A 52 -6.40 26.87 -30.72
C VAL A 52 -6.79 25.62 -29.92
N ARG A 53 -7.75 24.82 -30.39
CA ARG A 53 -8.14 23.55 -29.74
C ARG A 53 -6.98 22.56 -29.66
N ALA A 54 -6.20 22.41 -30.73
CA ALA A 54 -5.03 21.54 -30.75
C ALA A 54 -3.95 21.98 -29.72
N ARG A 55 -3.73 23.29 -29.57
CA ARG A 55 -2.81 23.84 -28.56
C ARG A 55 -3.29 23.60 -27.14
N GLU A 56 -4.59 23.73 -26.88
CA GLU A 56 -5.17 23.43 -25.56
C GLU A 56 -5.05 21.95 -25.21
N ALA A 57 -5.32 21.06 -26.18
CA ALA A 57 -5.13 19.62 -26.02
C ALA A 57 -3.67 19.29 -25.67
N TYR A 58 -2.71 19.84 -26.41
CA TYR A 58 -1.28 19.67 -26.14
C TYR A 58 -0.88 20.13 -24.72
N ARG A 59 -1.26 21.35 -24.34
CA ARG A 59 -0.97 21.90 -23.00
C ARG A 59 -1.58 21.04 -21.88
N SER A 60 -2.76 20.46 -22.10
CA SER A 60 -3.40 19.60 -21.10
C SER A 60 -2.61 18.31 -20.84
N VAL A 61 -2.05 17.70 -21.89
CA VAL A 61 -1.21 16.49 -21.81
C VAL A 61 0.13 16.80 -21.18
N GLU A 62 0.76 17.93 -21.55
CA GLU A 62 2.00 18.40 -20.93
C GLU A 62 1.83 18.61 -19.41
N ALA A 63 0.73 19.25 -18.99
CA ALA A 63 0.41 19.44 -17.58
C ALA A 63 0.15 18.11 -16.84
N ALA A 64 -0.47 17.12 -17.49
CA ALA A 64 -0.66 15.78 -16.93
C ALA A 64 0.68 15.04 -16.76
N LEU A 65 1.58 15.14 -17.74
CA LEU A 65 2.92 14.56 -17.70
C LEU A 65 3.76 15.17 -16.57
N TRP A 66 3.73 16.49 -16.42
CA TRP A 66 4.49 17.19 -15.38
C TRP A 66 4.02 16.79 -13.97
N ARG A 67 2.70 16.77 -13.74
CA ARG A 67 2.10 16.28 -12.47
C ARG A 67 2.52 14.85 -12.16
N THR A 68 2.57 13.98 -13.16
CA THR A 68 2.97 12.58 -12.99
C THR A 68 4.45 12.45 -12.62
N ARG A 69 5.34 13.22 -13.25
CA ARG A 69 6.77 13.27 -12.91
C ARG A 69 6.99 13.78 -11.48
N GLN A 70 6.31 14.85 -11.09
CA GLN A 70 6.40 15.40 -9.73
C GLN A 70 5.94 14.38 -8.69
N ARG A 71 4.83 13.67 -8.94
CA ARG A 71 4.34 12.62 -8.04
C ARG A 71 5.33 11.46 -7.92
N ARG A 72 5.93 11.01 -9.02
CA ARG A 72 7.00 10.00 -9.01
C ARG A 72 8.17 10.46 -8.16
N ASP A 73 8.63 11.71 -8.31
CA ASP A 73 9.81 12.22 -7.61
C ASP A 73 9.57 12.37 -6.10
N LEU A 74 8.35 12.76 -5.71
CA LEU A 74 7.93 12.75 -4.31
C LEU A 74 7.98 11.33 -3.72
N LEU A 75 7.41 10.35 -4.42
CA LEU A 75 7.42 8.94 -3.98
C LEU A 75 8.86 8.39 -3.93
N ALA A 76 9.70 8.70 -4.91
CA ALA A 76 11.11 8.32 -4.93
C ALA A 76 11.91 8.98 -3.78
N GLY A 77 11.56 10.21 -3.40
CA GLY A 77 12.08 10.87 -2.21
C GLY A 77 11.71 10.12 -0.92
N GLN A 78 10.44 9.76 -0.77
CA GLN A 78 9.95 8.97 0.37
C GLN A 78 10.64 7.61 0.48
N VAL A 79 10.84 6.91 -0.64
CA VAL A 79 11.58 5.63 -0.66
C VAL A 79 13.03 5.82 -0.23
N ARG A 80 13.70 6.89 -0.67
CA ARG A 80 15.09 7.20 -0.25
C ARG A 80 15.18 7.48 1.25
N VAL A 81 14.23 8.23 1.81
CA VAL A 81 14.15 8.50 3.24
C VAL A 81 13.88 7.21 4.02
N ALA A 82 12.92 6.39 3.58
CA ALA A 82 12.61 5.10 4.21
C ALA A 82 13.81 4.13 4.14
N ALA A 83 14.53 4.09 3.03
CA ALA A 83 15.74 3.27 2.86
C ALA A 83 16.91 3.77 3.72
N ALA A 84 17.03 5.09 3.92
CA ALA A 84 18.02 5.67 4.83
C ALA A 84 17.69 5.35 6.29
N ALA A 85 16.41 5.46 6.69
CA ALA A 85 15.94 5.06 8.02
C ALA A 85 16.13 3.55 8.27
N ALA A 86 15.87 2.70 7.29
CA ALA A 86 16.11 1.25 7.38
C ALA A 86 17.61 0.90 7.49
N ARG A 87 18.48 1.68 6.83
CA ARG A 87 19.95 1.55 6.98
C ARG A 87 20.43 2.01 8.35
N ALA A 88 19.89 3.10 8.88
CA ALA A 88 20.18 3.58 10.24
C ALA A 88 19.69 2.59 11.31
N ALA A 89 18.51 1.99 11.14
CA ALA A 89 17.99 0.95 12.03
C ALA A 89 18.81 -0.34 12.00
N ARG A 90 19.42 -0.69 10.86
CA ARG A 90 20.37 -1.83 10.75
C ARG A 90 21.73 -1.53 11.39
N ALA A 91 22.15 -0.27 11.45
CA ALA A 91 23.37 0.13 12.14
C ALA A 91 23.21 0.18 13.68
N ALA A 92 21.97 0.20 14.17
CA ALA A 92 21.62 0.26 15.60
C ALA A 92 21.31 -1.13 16.21
N TRP A 93 22.07 -2.17 15.84
CA TRP A 93 22.11 -3.46 16.55
C TRP A 93 23.25 -3.39 17.58
N PRO A 94 23.11 -3.86 18.84
CA PRO A 94 23.80 -3.23 19.96
C PRO A 94 25.29 -3.63 20.00
N ALA A 95 26.16 -2.66 19.77
CA ALA A 95 27.54 -2.70 20.23
C ALA A 95 27.57 -2.32 21.72
N GLN A 96 28.39 -3.03 22.47
CA GLN A 96 28.54 -2.95 23.93
C GLN A 96 28.89 -1.53 24.45
N PRO A 97 28.54 -1.22 25.71
CA PRO A 97 28.76 0.11 26.28
C PRO A 97 30.24 0.35 26.53
N VAL A 98 30.82 1.32 25.82
CA VAL A 98 32.13 1.90 26.16
C VAL A 98 31.90 3.00 27.20
N VAL A 99 32.58 2.85 28.34
CA VAL A 99 32.62 3.81 29.45
C VAL A 99 33.21 5.13 28.94
N ALA A 100 32.40 6.19 28.93
CA ALA A 100 32.86 7.55 28.68
C ALA A 100 33.31 8.20 29.99
N SER A 101 34.56 8.61 30.03
CA SER A 101 35.19 9.37 31.11
C SER A 101 34.99 10.89 30.90
N GLY A 102 34.58 11.58 31.97
CA GLY A 102 34.92 12.98 32.27
C GLY A 102 34.02 14.10 31.69
N PRO A 103 33.53 15.04 32.51
CA PRO A 103 32.82 16.22 32.03
C PRO A 103 33.82 17.29 31.59
N VAL A 104 33.93 17.53 30.28
CA VAL A 104 34.57 18.74 29.75
C VAL A 104 33.51 19.81 29.58
N ALA A 105 33.77 20.96 30.21
CA ALA A 105 32.91 22.13 30.20
C ALA A 105 32.47 22.51 28.78
N ALA A 106 31.16 22.67 28.61
CA ALA A 106 30.54 23.18 27.39
C ALA A 106 30.95 24.64 27.19
N SER A 107 32.02 24.85 26.40
CA SER A 107 32.23 26.10 25.69
C SER A 107 31.22 26.13 24.55
N GLY A 108 30.33 27.12 24.57
CA GLY A 108 29.35 27.32 23.49
C GLY A 108 30.06 27.38 22.14
N PRO A 109 29.47 26.84 21.06
CA PRO A 109 30.12 26.83 19.76
C PRO A 109 30.35 28.28 19.34
N ALA A 110 31.62 28.69 19.26
CA ALA A 110 32.01 29.88 18.54
C ALA A 110 31.37 29.79 17.16
N ALA A 111 30.61 30.81 16.77
CA ALA A 111 29.99 30.89 15.46
C ALA A 111 31.08 30.69 14.42
N THR A 112 31.16 29.47 13.86
CA THR A 112 32.06 29.18 12.77
C THR A 112 31.67 30.14 11.65
N PRO A 113 32.62 30.89 11.07
CA PRO A 113 32.28 31.82 10.00
C PRO A 113 31.55 31.02 8.94
N VAL A 114 30.28 31.37 8.70
CA VAL A 114 29.41 30.68 7.75
C VAL A 114 30.16 30.66 6.43
N ARG A 115 30.63 29.48 6.06
CA ARG A 115 31.37 29.27 4.82
C ARG A 115 30.39 29.66 3.71
N PRO A 116 30.70 30.65 2.85
CA PRO A 116 29.79 30.99 1.76
C PRO A 116 29.53 29.73 0.94
N GLU A 117 28.25 29.37 0.80
CA GLU A 117 27.78 28.10 0.24
C GLU A 117 28.22 27.89 -1.22
N ALA A 118 28.54 28.98 -1.93
CA ALA A 118 29.12 28.94 -3.26
C ALA A 118 30.45 29.70 -3.28
N SER A 119 31.52 29.03 -3.75
CA SER A 119 32.79 29.71 -3.97
C SER A 119 32.64 30.78 -5.06
N THR A 120 33.34 31.89 -4.89
CA THR A 120 33.37 33.00 -5.85
C THR A 120 33.73 32.56 -7.29
N ARG A 121 34.47 31.44 -7.43
CA ARG A 121 34.80 30.80 -8.71
C ARG A 121 33.63 30.04 -9.33
N VAL A 122 32.79 29.41 -8.51
CA VAL A 122 31.57 28.72 -8.95
C VAL A 122 30.53 29.74 -9.43
N VAL A 123 30.31 30.82 -8.67
CA VAL A 123 29.40 31.91 -9.07
C VAL A 123 29.85 32.53 -10.39
N GLN A 124 31.14 32.83 -10.54
CA GLN A 124 31.72 33.33 -11.79
C GLN A 124 31.47 32.38 -12.97
N ASN A 125 31.72 31.08 -12.80
CA ASN A 125 31.52 30.10 -13.87
C ASN A 125 30.04 29.93 -14.24
N ILE A 126 29.13 29.99 -13.27
CA ILE A 126 27.68 29.94 -13.51
C ILE A 126 27.23 31.17 -14.29
N LEU A 127 27.71 32.37 -13.93
CA LEU A 127 27.37 33.61 -14.64
C LEU A 127 27.86 33.59 -16.10
N PHE A 128 29.08 33.11 -16.36
CA PHE A 128 29.58 32.95 -17.73
C PHE A 128 28.80 31.89 -18.52
N ALA A 129 28.47 30.75 -17.92
CA ALA A 129 27.70 29.70 -18.58
C ALA A 129 26.27 30.15 -18.90
N LEU A 130 25.56 30.74 -17.94
CA LEU A 130 24.18 31.21 -18.13
C LEU A 130 24.12 32.40 -19.08
N GLY A 131 25.06 33.35 -18.95
CA GLY A 131 25.18 34.48 -19.86
C GLY A 131 25.48 34.03 -21.28
N GLY A 132 26.44 33.11 -21.47
CA GLY A 132 26.75 32.52 -22.78
C GLY A 132 25.57 31.75 -23.37
N LEU A 133 24.83 31.00 -22.55
CA LEU A 133 23.63 30.29 -23.00
C LEU A 133 22.51 31.23 -23.45
N LEU A 134 22.25 32.31 -22.69
CA LEU A 134 21.22 33.30 -23.02
C LEU A 134 21.55 34.07 -24.29
N VAL A 135 22.82 34.45 -24.46
CA VAL A 135 23.28 35.10 -25.70
C VAL A 135 23.23 34.11 -26.87
N GLY A 136 23.62 32.85 -26.68
CA GLY A 136 23.48 31.81 -27.70
C GLY A 136 22.03 31.56 -28.11
N ALA A 137 21.10 31.51 -27.14
CA ALA A 137 19.67 31.37 -27.40
C ALA A 137 19.09 32.60 -28.11
N ALA A 138 19.55 33.80 -27.74
CA ALA A 138 19.18 35.03 -28.44
C ALA A 138 19.72 35.06 -29.88
N ALA A 139 20.94 34.58 -30.12
CA ALA A 139 21.51 34.45 -31.46
C ALA A 139 20.70 33.47 -32.33
N ILE A 140 20.32 32.31 -31.78
CA ILE A 140 19.43 31.36 -32.45
C ILE A 140 18.05 31.98 -32.73
N GLY A 141 17.46 32.65 -31.74
CA GLY A 141 16.17 33.33 -31.90
C GLY A 141 16.22 34.45 -32.94
N PHE A 142 17.33 35.19 -33.00
CA PHE A 142 17.58 36.19 -34.03
C PHE A 142 17.69 35.55 -35.42
N THR A 143 18.45 34.47 -35.57
CA THR A 143 18.61 33.75 -36.85
C THR A 143 17.32 33.09 -37.35
N VAL A 144 16.39 32.74 -36.45
CA VAL A 144 15.14 32.06 -36.82
C VAL A 144 13.96 33.04 -36.99
N VAL A 145 13.85 34.08 -36.15
CA VAL A 145 12.62 34.89 -36.03
C VAL A 145 12.78 36.31 -36.57
N ALA A 146 13.94 36.96 -36.38
CA ALA A 146 14.18 38.34 -36.83
C ALA A 146 14.71 38.42 -38.27
N TRP A 147 15.19 37.29 -38.78
CA TRP A 147 15.81 37.12 -40.09
C TRP A 147 14.97 37.63 -41.27
N PRO A 148 13.67 37.31 -41.43
CA PRO A 148 12.93 37.58 -42.68
C PRO A 148 12.76 39.06 -43.06
N ALA A 149 13.02 40.01 -42.15
CA ALA A 149 12.79 41.44 -42.37
C ALA A 149 13.98 42.20 -43.00
N MET A 150 15.16 41.58 -43.11
CA MET A 150 16.40 42.23 -43.61
C MET A 150 16.83 41.57 -44.92
N GLY A 151 17.31 42.31 -45.93
CA GLY A 151 17.68 41.72 -47.23
C GLY A 151 18.83 40.70 -47.16
N ILE A 152 18.86 39.76 -48.11
CA ILE A 152 19.71 38.54 -48.14
C ILE A 152 21.22 38.82 -47.98
N VAL A 153 21.76 39.81 -48.71
CA VAL A 153 23.20 40.13 -48.72
C VAL A 153 23.64 40.75 -47.38
N ASN A 154 22.80 41.61 -46.81
CA ASN A 154 23.10 42.28 -45.55
C ASN A 154 23.06 41.32 -44.36
N GLN A 155 22.18 40.31 -44.39
CA GLN A 155 22.10 39.27 -43.35
C GLN A 155 23.38 38.43 -43.25
N ALA A 156 23.88 37.93 -44.39
CA ALA A 156 25.08 37.09 -44.44
C ALA A 156 26.33 37.88 -44.01
N ALA A 157 26.44 39.15 -44.43
CA ALA A 157 27.54 40.02 -44.03
C ALA A 157 27.52 40.34 -42.52
N VAL A 158 26.34 40.58 -41.94
CA VAL A 158 26.20 40.88 -40.50
C VAL A 158 26.53 39.67 -39.64
N LEU A 159 26.03 38.48 -39.97
CA LEU A 159 26.30 37.28 -39.18
C LEU A 159 27.78 36.85 -39.31
N ALA A 160 28.34 36.84 -40.52
CA ALA A 160 29.75 36.52 -40.72
C ALA A 160 30.68 37.55 -40.05
N GLY A 161 30.34 38.84 -40.10
CA GLY A 161 31.05 39.89 -39.40
C GLY A 161 31.00 39.72 -37.88
N LEU A 162 29.83 39.36 -37.34
CA LEU A 162 29.66 39.03 -35.92
C LEU A 162 30.50 37.80 -35.54
N THR A 163 30.47 36.72 -36.33
CA THR A 163 31.25 35.51 -36.09
C THR A 163 32.75 35.79 -36.06
N ALA A 164 33.25 36.56 -37.04
CA ALA A 164 34.66 36.97 -37.08
C ALA A 164 35.05 37.79 -35.85
N LEU A 165 34.20 38.72 -35.43
CA LEU A 165 34.44 39.58 -34.28
C LEU A 165 34.41 38.78 -32.96
N VAL A 166 33.46 37.86 -32.81
CA VAL A 166 33.37 36.95 -31.65
C VAL A 166 34.55 35.97 -31.60
N LEU A 167 35.06 35.48 -32.74
CA LEU A 167 36.26 34.63 -32.79
C LEU A 167 37.58 35.39 -32.62
N ALA A 168 37.61 36.71 -32.80
CA ALA A 168 38.78 37.53 -32.50
C ALA A 168 38.94 37.76 -30.97
N VAL A 169 37.84 37.85 -30.23
CA VAL A 169 37.83 38.13 -28.78
C VAL A 169 38.64 37.11 -27.95
N PRO A 170 38.54 35.78 -28.15
CA PRO A 170 39.30 34.80 -27.37
C PRO A 170 40.82 34.91 -27.52
N VAL A 171 41.31 35.23 -28.73
CA VAL A 171 42.76 35.39 -29.01
C VAL A 171 43.31 36.57 -28.19
N VAL A 172 42.59 37.69 -28.23
CA VAL A 172 42.94 38.91 -27.50
C VAL A 172 42.78 38.73 -25.97
N ALA A 173 41.69 38.10 -25.53
CA ALA A 173 41.41 37.84 -24.11
C ALA A 173 42.45 36.89 -23.49
N ARG A 174 42.94 35.92 -24.26
CA ARG A 174 44.01 35.02 -23.83
C ARG A 174 45.35 35.74 -23.72
N GLY A 175 45.70 36.60 -24.67
CA GLY A 175 46.88 37.48 -24.55
C GLY A 175 46.84 38.40 -23.33
N ARG A 176 45.64 38.79 -22.89
CA ARG A 176 45.44 39.55 -21.65
C ARG A 176 45.30 38.68 -20.40
N GLY A 177 45.32 37.35 -20.49
CA GLY A 177 45.25 36.39 -19.37
C GLY A 177 43.88 36.25 -18.71
N LEU A 178 42.79 36.36 -19.46
CA LEU A 178 41.41 36.14 -19.00
C LEU A 178 40.87 34.80 -19.57
N PRO A 179 41.26 33.64 -19.01
CA PRO A 179 41.00 32.34 -19.62
C PRO A 179 39.51 31.96 -19.62
N ALA A 180 38.72 32.33 -18.60
CA ALA A 180 37.30 31.95 -18.53
C ALA A 180 36.45 32.73 -19.55
N THR A 181 36.76 34.01 -19.71
CA THR A 181 36.22 34.84 -20.78
C THR A 181 36.58 34.26 -22.16
N ALA A 182 37.85 33.92 -22.39
CA ALA A 182 38.29 33.34 -23.66
C ALA A 182 37.59 32.00 -24.00
N GLU A 183 37.38 31.12 -23.03
CA GLU A 183 36.66 29.85 -23.23
C GLU A 183 35.19 30.05 -23.59
N THR A 184 34.51 31.02 -22.97
CA THR A 184 33.09 31.29 -23.20
C THR A 184 32.87 31.90 -24.59
N PHE A 185 33.70 32.86 -24.98
CA PHE A 185 33.64 33.46 -26.33
C PHE A 185 34.10 32.48 -27.42
N ALA A 186 35.03 31.56 -27.13
CA ALA A 186 35.39 30.51 -28.07
C ALA A 186 34.24 29.51 -28.31
N ALA A 187 33.49 29.17 -27.26
CA ALA A 187 32.29 28.35 -27.38
C ALA A 187 31.18 29.06 -28.18
N LEU A 188 30.94 30.35 -27.91
CA LEU A 188 30.00 31.18 -28.68
C LEU A 188 30.42 31.33 -30.15
N GLY A 189 31.70 31.53 -30.42
CA GLY A 189 32.22 31.62 -31.79
C GLY A 189 32.05 30.31 -32.56
N LEU A 190 32.30 29.16 -31.93
CA LEU A 190 32.07 27.85 -32.56
C LEU A 190 30.57 27.56 -32.77
N LEU A 191 29.69 28.06 -31.90
CA LEU A 191 28.25 28.00 -32.12
C LEU A 191 27.83 28.85 -33.33
N LEU A 192 28.40 30.05 -33.47
CA LEU A 192 28.13 30.92 -34.61
C LEU A 192 28.63 30.32 -35.93
N VAL A 193 29.77 29.61 -35.94
CA VAL A 193 30.22 28.85 -37.14
C VAL A 193 29.20 27.80 -37.59
N LEU A 194 28.51 27.14 -36.64
CA LEU A 194 27.43 26.19 -36.97
C LEU A 194 26.20 26.92 -37.54
N LEU A 195 25.86 28.07 -36.96
CA LEU A 195 24.75 28.92 -37.43
C LEU A 195 25.04 29.53 -38.81
N ASP A 196 26.29 29.88 -39.11
CA ASP A 196 26.73 30.31 -40.43
C ASP A 196 26.54 29.19 -41.46
N GLY A 197 26.88 27.94 -41.11
CA GLY A 197 26.62 26.77 -41.96
C GLY A 197 25.11 26.55 -42.22
N TYR A 198 24.27 26.78 -41.22
CA TYR A 198 22.82 26.75 -41.41
C TYR A 198 22.32 27.91 -42.29
N ALA A 199 22.84 29.12 -42.08
CA ALA A 199 22.47 30.31 -42.84
C ALA A 199 22.82 30.19 -44.33
N VAL A 200 23.98 29.60 -44.66
CA VAL A 200 24.40 29.31 -46.05
C VAL A 200 23.38 28.42 -46.75
N TRP A 201 22.90 27.36 -46.08
CA TRP A 201 21.85 26.50 -46.62
C TRP A 201 20.50 27.20 -46.72
N ALA A 202 20.10 27.95 -45.69
CA ALA A 202 18.81 28.64 -45.64
C ALA A 202 18.66 29.73 -46.72
N VAL A 203 19.76 30.36 -47.12
CA VAL A 203 19.81 31.39 -48.17
C VAL A 203 20.07 30.78 -49.57
N ASN A 204 20.30 29.46 -49.65
CA ASN A 204 20.75 28.77 -50.85
C ASN A 204 22.02 29.40 -51.48
N LEU A 205 22.95 29.87 -50.65
CA LEU A 205 24.19 30.48 -51.12
C LEU A 205 25.07 29.40 -51.77
N PHE A 206 25.47 29.55 -53.03
CA PHE A 206 26.17 28.52 -53.85
C PHE A 206 25.33 27.28 -54.22
N ASP A 207 24.01 27.39 -54.24
CA ASP A 207 23.09 26.32 -54.67
C ASP A 207 23.15 25.02 -53.82
N VAL A 208 23.58 25.14 -52.55
CA VAL A 208 23.73 24.00 -51.63
C VAL A 208 22.40 23.44 -51.11
N ALA A 209 21.27 24.14 -51.32
CA ALA A 209 19.95 23.62 -50.96
C ALA A 209 19.58 22.37 -51.78
N GLY A 210 20.21 22.15 -52.94
CA GLY A 210 20.04 20.95 -53.77
C GLY A 210 20.76 19.70 -53.25
N TRP A 211 21.61 19.81 -52.22
CA TRP A 211 22.37 18.68 -51.69
C TRP A 211 21.53 17.79 -50.74
N PRO A 212 21.83 16.48 -50.63
CA PRO A 212 21.19 15.62 -49.63
C PRO A 212 21.42 16.15 -48.21
N ARG A 213 20.33 16.44 -47.50
CA ARG A 213 20.34 17.13 -46.19
C ARG A 213 21.28 16.48 -45.17
N VAL A 214 21.32 15.15 -45.13
CA VAL A 214 22.15 14.39 -44.20
C VAL A 214 23.64 14.57 -44.51
N ARG A 215 24.02 14.54 -45.79
CA ARG A 215 25.42 14.72 -46.23
C ARG A 215 25.89 16.14 -46.02
N TYR A 216 25.03 17.13 -46.27
CA TYR A 216 25.33 18.53 -45.97
C TYR A 216 25.51 18.75 -44.45
N ALA A 217 24.65 18.17 -43.61
CA ALA A 217 24.79 18.24 -42.16
C ALA A 217 26.10 17.60 -41.67
N VAL A 218 26.46 16.42 -42.20
CA VAL A 218 27.76 15.77 -41.90
C VAL A 218 28.93 16.65 -42.36
N LEU A 219 28.84 17.30 -43.52
CA LEU A 219 29.86 18.23 -43.98
C LEU A 219 30.02 19.44 -43.04
N VAL A 220 28.93 20.09 -42.65
CA VAL A 220 28.94 21.24 -41.71
C VAL A 220 29.51 20.84 -40.34
N LEU A 221 29.09 19.70 -39.81
CA LEU A 221 29.63 19.15 -38.55
C LEU A 221 31.13 18.84 -38.66
N GLY A 222 31.58 18.35 -39.82
CA GLY A 222 32.98 18.00 -40.07
C GLY A 222 33.88 19.21 -40.20
N VAL A 223 33.43 20.22 -40.94
CA VAL A 223 34.07 21.53 -41.02
C VAL A 223 34.12 22.18 -39.63
N GLY A 224 33.02 22.14 -38.86
CA GLY A 224 32.99 22.63 -37.49
C GLY A 224 33.98 21.91 -36.57
N ALA A 225 34.11 20.58 -36.68
CA ALA A 225 35.07 19.79 -35.91
C ALA A 225 36.53 20.12 -36.30
N LEU A 226 36.81 20.32 -37.59
CA LEU A 226 38.11 20.77 -38.08
C LEU A 226 38.47 22.17 -37.60
N VAL A 227 37.52 23.11 -37.67
CA VAL A 227 37.68 24.47 -37.14
C VAL A 227 37.95 24.43 -35.64
N ALA A 228 37.19 23.64 -34.88
CA ALA A 228 37.42 23.46 -33.45
C ALA A 228 38.81 22.87 -33.13
N ALA A 229 39.28 21.90 -33.93
CA ALA A 229 40.61 21.31 -33.81
C ALA A 229 41.72 22.31 -34.16
N GLY A 230 41.56 23.10 -35.22
CA GLY A 230 42.49 24.16 -35.63
C GLY A 230 42.55 25.29 -34.59
N TYR A 231 41.39 25.73 -34.11
CA TYR A 231 41.27 26.76 -33.09
C TYR A 231 41.87 26.33 -31.75
N ARG A 232 41.74 25.04 -31.39
CA ARG A 232 42.46 24.45 -30.25
C ARG A 232 43.97 24.54 -30.41
N ARG A 233 44.51 24.21 -31.59
CA ARG A 233 45.96 24.26 -31.84
C ARG A 233 46.50 25.69 -31.73
N LEU A 234 45.75 26.67 -32.23
CA LEU A 234 46.12 28.08 -32.20
C LEU A 234 46.02 28.70 -30.79
N THR A 235 44.97 28.38 -30.04
CA THR A 235 44.68 29.06 -28.76
C THR A 235 45.06 28.24 -27.52
N GLY A 236 45.20 26.92 -27.61
CA GLY A 236 45.42 26.06 -26.44
C GLY A 236 44.28 26.09 -25.40
N LEU A 237 43.06 26.46 -25.80
CA LEU A 237 41.85 26.45 -24.96
C LEU A 237 41.25 25.05 -24.85
N ALA A 238 40.55 24.75 -23.75
CA ALA A 238 39.92 23.45 -23.55
C ALA A 238 38.57 23.31 -24.27
N ALA A 239 37.76 24.38 -24.31
CA ALA A 239 36.43 24.39 -24.91
C ALA A 239 36.37 23.89 -26.38
N PRO A 240 37.31 24.27 -27.27
CA PRO A 240 37.30 23.76 -28.65
C PRO A 240 37.52 22.24 -28.77
N TRP A 241 38.18 21.58 -27.81
CA TRP A 241 38.30 20.12 -27.83
C TRP A 241 36.95 19.44 -27.60
N PHE A 242 36.22 19.89 -26.58
CA PHE A 242 34.90 19.34 -26.24
C PHE A 242 33.88 19.64 -27.33
N ALA A 243 33.95 20.80 -27.97
CA ALA A 243 33.15 21.12 -29.15
C ALA A 243 33.46 20.17 -30.31
N GLY A 244 34.74 19.92 -30.62
CA GLY A 244 35.13 18.95 -31.65
C GLY A 244 34.65 17.53 -31.38
N LEU A 245 34.74 17.06 -30.13
CA LEU A 245 34.18 15.77 -29.70
C LEU A 245 32.67 15.72 -29.94
N LEU A 246 31.94 16.75 -29.50
CA LEU A 246 30.48 16.81 -29.61
C LEU A 246 30.00 16.80 -31.06
N LEU A 247 30.72 17.50 -31.96
CA LEU A 247 30.41 17.55 -33.39
C LEU A 247 30.69 16.22 -34.12
N LEU A 248 31.58 15.38 -33.59
CA LEU A 248 31.95 14.09 -34.18
C LEU A 248 30.94 12.96 -33.86
N GLN A 249 30.31 13.01 -32.68
CA GLN A 249 29.37 11.98 -32.20
C GLN A 249 28.20 11.65 -33.16
N PRO A 250 27.49 12.63 -33.76
CA PRO A 250 26.34 12.33 -34.62
C PRO A 250 26.71 11.81 -36.02
N MET A 251 28.00 11.86 -36.43
CA MET A 251 28.38 11.51 -37.80
C MET A 251 28.14 10.03 -38.17
N PRO A 252 28.64 9.01 -37.44
CA PRO A 252 28.40 7.62 -37.81
C PRO A 252 26.90 7.23 -37.77
N PRO A 253 26.10 7.66 -36.78
CA PRO A 253 24.65 7.46 -36.79
C PRO A 253 23.93 8.11 -37.98
N LEU A 254 24.31 9.34 -38.37
CA LEU A 254 23.72 10.03 -39.52
C LEU A 254 24.04 9.31 -40.84
N LEU A 255 25.26 8.79 -40.99
CA LEU A 255 25.65 8.00 -42.16
C LEU A 255 24.95 6.64 -42.21
N ALA A 256 24.76 5.98 -41.07
CA ALA A 256 23.98 4.75 -40.98
C ALA A 256 22.49 4.96 -41.32
N TYR A 257 21.95 6.11 -40.93
CA TYR A 257 20.59 6.52 -41.29
C TYR A 257 20.46 6.80 -42.80
N ASP A 258 21.38 7.55 -43.41
CA ASP A 258 21.39 7.81 -44.88
C ASP A 258 21.50 6.49 -45.68
N ALA A 259 22.24 5.50 -45.15
CA ALA A 259 22.40 4.19 -45.78
C ALA A 259 21.23 3.21 -45.56
N GLY A 260 20.19 3.58 -44.78
CA GLY A 260 19.05 2.71 -44.51
C GLY A 260 19.40 1.46 -43.67
N ALA A 261 20.35 1.59 -42.75
CA ALA A 261 20.86 0.46 -41.96
C ALA A 261 19.76 -0.22 -41.10
N GLY A 262 19.66 -1.57 -41.21
CA GLY A 262 18.89 -2.40 -40.29
C GLY A 262 19.59 -2.62 -38.94
N ALA A 263 19.02 -3.44 -38.04
CA ALA A 263 19.55 -3.64 -36.68
C ALA A 263 21.05 -4.03 -36.67
N THR A 264 21.49 -4.86 -37.61
CA THR A 264 22.90 -5.21 -37.83
C THR A 264 23.76 -4.03 -38.25
N GLY A 265 23.30 -3.21 -39.21
CA GLY A 265 24.01 -2.01 -39.63
C GLY A 265 24.16 -0.98 -38.50
N TRP A 266 23.15 -0.86 -37.62
CA TRP A 266 23.24 -0.05 -36.40
C TRP A 266 24.26 -0.60 -35.40
N THR A 267 24.37 -1.92 -35.21
CA THR A 267 25.43 -2.50 -34.36
C THR A 267 26.82 -2.14 -34.86
N LEU A 268 27.03 -2.16 -36.18
CA LEU A 268 28.32 -1.87 -36.81
C LEU A 268 28.66 -0.37 -36.77
N ALA A 269 27.67 0.51 -37.01
CA ALA A 269 27.86 1.97 -36.94
C ALA A 269 28.25 2.42 -35.52
N LEU A 270 27.63 1.82 -34.50
CA LEU A 270 27.94 2.10 -33.09
C LEU A 270 29.25 1.44 -32.65
N ALA A 271 29.60 0.27 -33.20
CA ALA A 271 30.92 -0.31 -33.01
C ALA A 271 32.02 0.58 -33.61
N ALA A 272 31.79 1.17 -34.79
CA ALA A 272 32.72 2.13 -35.40
C ALA A 272 32.87 3.39 -34.54
N LEU A 273 31.77 3.92 -33.99
CA LEU A 273 31.82 5.04 -33.03
C LEU A 273 32.60 4.67 -31.76
N ALA A 274 32.38 3.48 -31.20
CA ALA A 274 33.12 2.98 -30.04
C ALA A 274 34.63 2.89 -30.34
N VAL A 275 35.04 2.46 -31.54
CA VAL A 275 36.45 2.42 -31.93
C VAL A 275 37.06 3.83 -32.02
N VAL A 276 36.31 4.81 -32.54
CA VAL A 276 36.74 6.22 -32.59
C VAL A 276 36.92 6.78 -31.18
N ASP A 277 35.94 6.58 -30.28
CA ASP A 277 36.01 7.03 -28.88
C ASP A 277 37.17 6.37 -28.12
N LEU A 278 37.41 5.07 -28.36
CA LEU A 278 38.54 4.34 -27.80
C LEU A 278 39.87 4.90 -28.31
N GLY A 279 39.96 5.33 -29.56
CA GLY A 279 41.12 6.04 -30.12
C GLY A 279 41.41 7.36 -29.41
N LEU A 280 40.36 8.11 -29.05
CA LEU A 280 40.45 9.41 -28.36
C LEU A 280 40.88 9.29 -26.89
N THR A 281 40.87 8.10 -26.31
CA THR A 281 41.45 7.84 -24.98
C THR A 281 42.98 7.89 -24.97
N ARG A 282 43.64 7.87 -26.15
CA ARG A 282 45.10 7.91 -26.29
C ARG A 282 45.64 9.35 -26.39
N GLY A 283 46.60 9.71 -25.54
CA GLY A 283 47.32 10.98 -25.59
C GLY A 283 48.24 11.20 -24.38
N ARG A 284 49.26 12.06 -24.51
CA ARG A 284 50.17 12.42 -23.40
C ARG A 284 49.44 13.16 -22.28
N ASP A 285 49.94 12.98 -21.06
CA ASP A 285 49.36 13.47 -19.81
C ASP A 285 49.78 14.91 -19.49
N ASP A 286 49.01 15.86 -20.00
CA ASP A 286 49.22 17.29 -19.78
C ASP A 286 48.35 17.80 -18.60
N GLY A 287 48.44 17.16 -17.43
CA GLY A 287 47.83 17.62 -16.18
C GLY A 287 46.30 17.37 -16.03
N PRO A 288 45.60 18.16 -15.17
CA PRO A 288 44.23 17.86 -14.72
C PRO A 288 43.16 17.87 -15.83
N LEU A 289 43.39 18.62 -16.91
CA LEU A 289 42.50 18.63 -18.08
C LEU A 289 42.61 17.33 -18.90
N GLY A 290 43.75 16.63 -18.84
CA GLY A 290 43.95 15.33 -19.47
C GLY A 290 43.13 14.20 -18.83
N LEU A 291 42.86 14.30 -17.52
CA LEU A 291 42.01 13.35 -16.79
C LEU A 291 40.55 13.51 -17.18
N VAL A 292 40.03 14.74 -17.23
CA VAL A 292 38.65 15.03 -17.68
C VAL A 292 38.43 14.53 -19.11
N ARG A 293 39.41 14.76 -19.99
CA ARG A 293 39.39 14.26 -21.37
C ARG A 293 39.24 12.74 -21.44
N ARG A 294 40.05 12.00 -20.66
CA ARG A 294 40.00 10.53 -20.61
C ARG A 294 38.67 10.02 -20.06
N VAL A 295 38.16 10.62 -18.99
CA VAL A 295 36.86 10.23 -18.41
C VAL A 295 35.73 10.40 -19.41
N VAL A 296 35.68 11.55 -20.11
CA VAL A 296 34.64 11.82 -21.12
C VAL A 296 34.75 10.84 -22.30
N ALA A 297 35.96 10.53 -22.78
CA ALA A 297 36.16 9.55 -23.84
C ALA A 297 35.76 8.11 -23.41
N TRP A 298 36.03 7.73 -22.16
CA TRP A 298 35.62 6.42 -21.61
C TRP A 298 34.10 6.29 -21.46
N LEU A 299 33.41 7.38 -21.09
CA LEU A 299 31.95 7.39 -21.02
C LEU A 299 31.32 7.27 -22.41
N ALA A 300 31.88 7.95 -23.41
CA ALA A 300 31.43 7.83 -24.80
C ALA A 300 31.62 6.40 -25.33
N TYR A 301 32.79 5.81 -25.10
CA TYR A 301 33.09 4.41 -25.44
C TYR A 301 32.08 3.42 -24.82
N GLY A 302 31.84 3.53 -23.50
CA GLY A 302 30.90 2.66 -22.80
C GLY A 302 29.46 2.81 -23.30
N GLY A 303 29.04 4.04 -23.61
CA GLY A 303 27.73 4.33 -24.20
C GLY A 303 27.55 3.67 -25.57
N ALA A 304 28.56 3.76 -26.44
CA ALA A 304 28.54 3.17 -27.77
C ALA A 304 28.49 1.63 -27.72
N VAL A 305 29.26 0.98 -26.83
CA VAL A 305 29.24 -0.49 -26.66
C VAL A 305 27.89 -0.99 -26.15
N LEU A 306 27.27 -0.29 -25.20
CA LEU A 306 25.95 -0.67 -24.68
C LEU A 306 24.85 -0.55 -25.75
N LEU A 307 24.89 0.54 -26.52
CA LEU A 307 23.91 0.76 -27.58
C LEU A 307 24.09 -0.26 -28.73
N ALA A 308 25.34 -0.64 -29.05
CA ALA A 308 25.63 -1.73 -29.98
C ALA A 308 25.09 -3.08 -29.47
N GLY A 309 25.22 -3.39 -28.18
CA GLY A 309 24.67 -4.62 -27.58
C GLY A 309 23.16 -4.68 -27.60
N PHE A 310 22.50 -3.53 -27.40
CA PHE A 310 21.04 -3.43 -27.53
C PHE A 310 20.57 -3.71 -28.95
N CYS A 311 21.21 -3.10 -29.95
CA CYS A 311 20.90 -3.36 -31.36
C CYS A 311 21.18 -4.82 -31.75
N ALA A 312 22.16 -5.49 -31.14
CA ALA A 312 22.46 -6.90 -31.39
C ALA A 312 21.38 -7.85 -30.83
N LEU A 313 20.79 -7.53 -29.67
CA LEU A 313 19.64 -8.27 -29.13
C LEU A 313 18.39 -8.07 -29.98
N LEU A 314 18.18 -6.85 -30.49
CA LEU A 314 17.10 -6.59 -31.45
C LEU A 314 17.29 -7.40 -32.74
N ALA A 315 18.52 -7.50 -33.25
CA ALA A 315 18.84 -8.32 -34.41
C ALA A 315 18.54 -9.81 -34.19
N LEU A 316 18.82 -10.35 -33.00
CA LEU A 316 18.48 -11.74 -32.64
C LEU A 316 16.97 -12.00 -32.68
N ALA A 317 16.17 -11.00 -32.29
CA ALA A 317 14.71 -11.10 -32.26
C ALA A 317 14.05 -10.84 -33.63
N SER A 318 14.71 -10.08 -34.52
CA SER A 318 14.11 -9.62 -35.78
C SER A 318 14.62 -10.35 -37.02
N ILE A 319 15.72 -11.10 -36.93
CA ILE A 319 16.34 -11.79 -38.08
C ILE A 319 16.05 -13.28 -37.98
N ASP A 320 15.56 -13.85 -39.07
CA ASP A 320 15.41 -15.29 -39.23
C ASP A 320 16.67 -15.92 -39.82
N GLY A 321 16.98 -17.14 -39.37
CA GLY A 321 18.08 -17.95 -39.87
C GLY A 321 19.27 -18.06 -38.90
N PRO A 322 20.19 -19.00 -39.20
CA PRO A 322 21.24 -19.43 -38.28
C PRO A 322 22.27 -18.34 -37.93
N GLY A 323 22.31 -17.25 -38.72
CA GLY A 323 23.20 -16.09 -38.51
C GLY A 323 22.67 -15.03 -37.54
N ALA A 324 21.42 -15.12 -37.07
CA ALA A 324 20.78 -14.09 -36.26
C ALA A 324 21.48 -13.82 -34.91
N GLY A 325 22.22 -14.82 -34.38
CA GLY A 325 22.99 -14.68 -33.15
C GLY A 325 24.40 -14.07 -33.31
N VAL A 326 24.90 -13.91 -34.53
CA VAL A 326 26.26 -13.40 -34.80
C VAL A 326 26.48 -11.96 -34.30
N PRO A 327 25.54 -11.01 -34.43
CA PRO A 327 25.70 -9.64 -33.92
C PRO A 327 25.92 -9.58 -32.41
N LEU A 328 25.44 -10.59 -31.65
CA LEU A 328 25.60 -10.66 -30.20
C LEU A 328 27.07 -10.78 -29.76
N LEU A 329 27.95 -11.20 -30.67
CA LEU A 329 29.39 -11.35 -30.44
C LEU A 329 30.16 -10.02 -30.55
N VAL A 330 29.59 -8.99 -31.18
CA VAL A 330 30.26 -7.69 -31.41
C VAL A 330 30.56 -6.97 -30.09
N SER A 331 29.61 -6.95 -29.16
CA SER A 331 29.76 -6.29 -27.85
C SER A 331 30.82 -6.93 -26.94
N PRO A 332 30.85 -8.26 -26.73
CA PRO A 332 31.92 -8.89 -25.97
C PRO A 332 33.28 -8.73 -26.66
N VAL A 333 33.37 -8.71 -28.00
CA VAL A 333 34.63 -8.42 -28.71
C VAL A 333 35.14 -7.00 -28.44
N LEU A 334 34.27 -5.99 -28.44
CA LEU A 334 34.63 -4.62 -28.05
C LEU A 334 35.08 -4.56 -26.57
N LEU A 335 34.40 -5.25 -25.66
CA LEU A 335 34.81 -5.32 -24.26
C LEU A 335 36.18 -5.99 -24.08
N VAL A 336 36.47 -7.04 -24.85
CA VAL A 336 37.81 -7.68 -24.90
C VAL A 336 38.86 -6.70 -25.42
N ALA A 337 38.58 -5.96 -26.51
CA ALA A 337 39.49 -4.96 -27.04
C ALA A 337 39.81 -3.86 -26.00
N GLY A 338 38.79 -3.35 -25.30
CA GLY A 338 38.96 -2.40 -24.20
C GLY A 338 39.77 -2.98 -23.03
N ALA A 339 39.54 -4.24 -22.67
CA ALA A 339 40.25 -4.92 -21.58
C ALA A 339 41.75 -5.14 -21.90
N VAL A 340 42.07 -5.52 -23.14
CA VAL A 340 43.45 -5.68 -23.63
C VAL A 340 44.17 -4.34 -23.63
N LEU A 341 43.49 -3.28 -24.04
CA LEU A 341 44.04 -1.92 -24.11
C LEU A 341 44.31 -1.28 -22.75
N THR A 342 43.47 -1.58 -21.75
CA THR A 342 43.58 -1.06 -20.38
C THR A 342 44.36 -1.95 -19.42
N ARG A 343 44.68 -3.18 -19.84
CA ARG A 343 45.26 -4.25 -19.00
C ARG A 343 44.47 -4.53 -17.72
N HIS A 344 43.16 -4.25 -17.70
CA HIS A 344 42.33 -4.35 -16.49
C HIS A 344 41.66 -5.73 -16.37
N GLN A 345 42.08 -6.54 -15.39
CA GLN A 345 41.68 -7.96 -15.28
C GLN A 345 40.18 -8.17 -15.04
N GLY A 346 39.53 -7.28 -14.28
CA GLY A 346 38.08 -7.36 -14.01
C GLY A 346 37.20 -7.20 -15.24
N PHE A 347 37.59 -6.34 -16.20
CA PHE A 347 36.89 -6.20 -17.47
C PHE A 347 37.05 -7.47 -18.33
N GLY A 348 38.21 -8.12 -18.27
CA GLY A 348 38.45 -9.40 -18.94
C GLY A 348 37.57 -10.55 -18.43
N ALA A 349 37.33 -10.64 -17.12
CA ALA A 349 36.47 -11.67 -16.53
C ALA A 349 34.99 -11.51 -16.94
N VAL A 350 34.50 -10.27 -16.96
CA VAL A 350 33.12 -9.97 -17.40
C VAL A 350 32.95 -10.24 -18.90
N ALA A 351 33.91 -9.82 -19.72
CA ALA A 351 33.89 -10.09 -21.15
C ALA A 351 33.90 -11.61 -21.44
N ALA A 352 34.77 -12.38 -20.77
CA ALA A 352 34.85 -13.83 -20.95
C ALA A 352 33.56 -14.57 -20.55
N GLY A 353 32.90 -14.16 -19.46
CA GLY A 353 31.61 -14.73 -19.05
C GLY A 353 30.48 -14.42 -20.03
N LEU A 354 30.41 -13.17 -20.52
CA LEU A 354 29.41 -12.77 -21.52
C LEU A 354 29.62 -13.47 -22.86
N THR A 355 30.87 -13.77 -23.26
CA THR A 355 31.15 -14.54 -24.47
C THR A 355 30.58 -15.96 -24.40
N VAL A 356 30.69 -16.65 -23.25
CA VAL A 356 30.13 -18.01 -23.07
C VAL A 356 28.60 -18.00 -23.20
N VAL A 357 27.94 -16.99 -22.63
CA VAL A 357 26.48 -16.84 -22.72
C VAL A 357 26.05 -16.49 -24.15
N ALA A 358 26.73 -15.51 -24.78
CA ALA A 358 26.44 -15.10 -26.15
C ALA A 358 26.63 -16.25 -27.16
N LEU A 359 27.70 -17.02 -27.01
CA LEU A 359 27.97 -18.20 -27.83
C LEU A 359 26.92 -19.31 -27.61
N GLY A 360 26.52 -19.55 -26.36
CA GLY A 360 25.46 -20.52 -26.05
C GLY A 360 24.11 -20.18 -26.68
N ILE A 361 23.74 -18.89 -26.66
CA ILE A 361 22.50 -18.40 -27.30
C ILE A 361 22.59 -18.52 -28.82
N ALA A 362 23.73 -18.15 -29.41
CA ALA A 362 23.94 -18.26 -30.85
C ALA A 362 23.87 -19.72 -31.34
N LEU A 363 24.52 -20.65 -30.62
CA LEU A 363 24.48 -22.09 -30.94
C LEU A 363 23.09 -22.68 -30.75
N LEU A 364 22.36 -22.30 -29.70
CA LEU A 364 20.99 -22.76 -29.48
C LEU A 364 20.07 -22.31 -30.61
N ARG A 365 20.17 -21.05 -31.05
CA ARG A 365 19.38 -20.53 -32.18
C ARG A 365 19.66 -21.34 -33.46
N ALA A 366 20.93 -21.66 -33.73
CA ALA A 366 21.29 -22.51 -34.86
C ALA A 366 20.69 -23.94 -34.77
N VAL A 367 20.67 -24.56 -33.58
CA VAL A 367 20.08 -25.90 -33.39
C VAL A 367 18.56 -25.90 -33.58
N VAL A 368 17.87 -24.85 -33.13
CA VAL A 368 16.42 -24.70 -33.29
C VAL A 368 16.06 -24.49 -34.77
N ASP A 369 16.81 -23.66 -35.48
CA ASP A 369 16.56 -23.38 -36.91
C ASP A 369 16.83 -24.60 -37.81
N LEU A 370 17.66 -25.56 -37.36
CA LEU A 370 17.88 -26.85 -38.03
C LEU A 370 16.77 -27.90 -37.76
N GLY A 371 15.71 -27.54 -37.04
CA GLY A 371 14.57 -28.43 -36.75
C GLY A 371 14.79 -29.42 -35.60
N GLY A 372 15.83 -29.24 -34.78
CA GLY A 372 16.13 -30.11 -33.64
C GLY A 372 15.15 -29.92 -32.46
N PRO A 373 15.00 -30.93 -31.58
CA PRO A 373 14.20 -30.80 -30.35
C PRO A 373 14.82 -29.77 -29.41
N ALA A 374 14.15 -28.62 -29.24
CA ALA A 374 14.72 -27.45 -28.56
C ALA A 374 15.21 -27.72 -27.12
N LEU A 375 14.50 -28.51 -26.31
CA LEU A 375 14.86 -28.76 -24.92
C LEU A 375 16.06 -29.72 -24.79
N VAL A 376 16.07 -30.77 -25.61
CA VAL A 376 17.19 -31.74 -25.67
C VAL A 376 18.42 -31.07 -26.28
N GLY A 377 18.24 -30.27 -27.34
CA GLY A 377 19.28 -29.46 -27.96
C GLY A 377 19.92 -28.48 -26.99
N ALA A 378 19.12 -27.76 -26.19
CA ALA A 378 19.63 -26.87 -25.14
C ALA A 378 20.42 -27.62 -24.05
N ALA A 379 19.96 -28.81 -23.64
CA ALA A 379 20.65 -29.63 -22.64
C ALA A 379 21.99 -30.14 -23.15
N LEU A 380 22.05 -30.55 -24.43
CA LEU A 380 23.27 -30.99 -25.10
C LEU A 380 24.26 -29.85 -25.32
N VAL A 381 23.82 -28.71 -25.89
CA VAL A 381 24.66 -27.52 -26.09
C VAL A 381 25.23 -27.02 -24.76
N GLY A 382 24.38 -26.97 -23.72
CA GLY A 382 24.81 -26.63 -22.36
C GLY A 382 25.84 -27.60 -21.79
N ALA A 383 25.63 -28.92 -21.91
CA ALA A 383 26.57 -29.93 -21.43
C ALA A 383 27.93 -29.88 -22.16
N VAL A 384 27.92 -29.67 -23.48
CA VAL A 384 29.14 -29.53 -24.30
C VAL A 384 29.90 -28.26 -23.92
N LEU A 385 29.23 -27.12 -23.78
CA LEU A 385 29.86 -25.85 -23.37
C LEU A 385 30.38 -25.91 -21.93
N ALA A 386 29.67 -26.55 -21.00
CA ALA A 386 30.14 -26.78 -19.64
C ALA A 386 31.40 -27.66 -19.60
N GLY A 387 31.45 -28.71 -20.43
CA GLY A 387 32.65 -29.53 -20.62
C GLY A 387 33.82 -28.72 -21.20
N ALA A 388 33.57 -27.91 -22.23
CA ALA A 388 34.56 -27.04 -22.86
C ALA A 388 35.09 -25.97 -21.89
N VAL A 389 34.23 -25.37 -21.07
CA VAL A 389 34.61 -24.42 -20.00
C VAL A 389 35.46 -25.11 -18.93
N ALA A 390 35.06 -26.29 -18.46
CA ALA A 390 35.83 -27.05 -17.46
C ALA A 390 37.22 -27.46 -17.98
N ALA A 391 37.38 -27.66 -19.29
CA ALA A 391 38.64 -28.00 -19.94
C ALA A 391 39.54 -26.76 -20.21
N THR A 392 38.99 -25.71 -20.83
CA THR A 392 39.75 -24.53 -21.31
C THR A 392 40.13 -23.55 -20.21
N THR A 393 39.36 -23.45 -19.12
CA THR A 393 39.64 -22.56 -17.99
C THR A 393 40.97 -22.82 -17.28
N ARG A 394 41.54 -24.01 -17.47
CA ARG A 394 42.87 -24.39 -16.98
C ARG A 394 44.00 -23.58 -17.65
N LEU A 395 43.75 -23.06 -18.86
CA LEU A 395 44.70 -22.28 -19.68
C LEU A 395 44.65 -20.77 -19.42
N LEU A 396 43.62 -20.26 -18.71
CA LEU A 396 43.44 -18.81 -18.49
C LEU A 396 44.16 -18.29 -17.21
N PRO A 397 44.60 -17.02 -17.18
CA PRO A 397 45.10 -16.36 -15.98
C PRO A 397 44.06 -16.33 -14.84
N ALA A 398 44.51 -16.45 -13.59
CA ALA A 398 43.65 -16.56 -12.40
C ALA A 398 42.57 -15.46 -12.29
N GLY A 399 42.88 -14.23 -12.71
CA GLY A 399 41.95 -13.10 -12.68
C GLY A 399 40.76 -13.20 -13.65
N VAL A 400 40.81 -14.08 -14.67
CA VAL A 400 39.79 -14.20 -15.72
C VAL A 400 38.98 -15.51 -15.61
N ARG A 401 39.49 -16.52 -14.88
CA ARG A 401 38.85 -17.83 -14.65
C ARG A 401 37.40 -17.80 -14.12
N PRO A 402 36.98 -16.90 -13.20
CA PRO A 402 35.62 -16.96 -12.67
C PRO A 402 34.54 -16.60 -13.71
N GLY A 403 34.89 -15.82 -14.74
CA GLY A 403 33.96 -15.43 -15.82
C GLY A 403 33.30 -16.61 -16.54
N PRO A 404 34.08 -17.49 -17.20
CA PRO A 404 33.52 -18.62 -17.95
C PRO A 404 32.81 -19.67 -17.07
N TYR A 405 33.26 -19.93 -15.83
CA TYR A 405 32.54 -20.81 -14.89
C TYR A 405 31.15 -20.27 -14.53
N ALA A 406 31.06 -18.96 -14.25
CA ALA A 406 29.78 -18.31 -13.97
C ALA A 406 28.85 -18.39 -15.20
N GLY A 407 29.38 -18.14 -16.40
CA GLY A 407 28.63 -18.29 -17.66
C GLY A 407 28.08 -19.70 -17.89
N GLY A 408 28.89 -20.74 -17.64
CA GLY A 408 28.48 -22.14 -17.79
C GLY A 408 27.41 -22.59 -16.79
N VAL A 409 27.51 -22.17 -15.52
CA VAL A 409 26.48 -22.45 -14.50
C VAL A 409 25.16 -21.77 -14.84
N VAL A 410 25.20 -20.51 -15.28
CA VAL A 410 24.00 -19.77 -15.71
C VAL A 410 23.32 -20.48 -16.89
N LEU A 411 24.10 -20.92 -17.89
CA LEU A 411 23.56 -21.60 -19.06
C LEU A 411 22.92 -22.96 -18.72
N VAL A 412 23.69 -23.90 -18.13
CA VAL A 412 23.20 -25.27 -17.85
C VAL A 412 22.15 -25.30 -16.74
N GLY A 413 22.30 -24.46 -15.72
CA GLY A 413 21.32 -24.34 -14.63
C GLY A 413 19.95 -23.90 -15.13
N SER A 414 19.90 -22.97 -16.10
CA SER A 414 18.65 -22.52 -16.74
C SER A 414 17.95 -23.65 -17.49
N VAL A 415 18.72 -24.53 -18.16
CA VAL A 415 18.14 -25.68 -18.87
C VAL A 415 17.66 -26.78 -17.92
N ALA A 416 18.43 -27.10 -16.88
CA ALA A 416 18.05 -28.11 -15.88
C ALA A 416 16.79 -27.72 -15.11
N THR A 417 16.64 -26.43 -14.78
CA THR A 417 15.44 -25.91 -14.12
C THR A 417 14.22 -25.96 -15.03
N LEU A 418 14.35 -25.59 -16.31
CA LEU A 418 13.28 -25.71 -17.29
C LEU A 418 12.82 -27.17 -17.47
N ALA A 419 13.76 -28.11 -17.63
CA ALA A 419 13.43 -29.54 -17.75
C ALA A 419 12.77 -30.11 -16.49
N GLY A 420 13.19 -29.65 -15.30
CA GLY A 420 12.58 -30.06 -14.03
C GLY A 420 11.16 -29.54 -13.85
N LEU A 421 10.89 -28.30 -14.29
CA LEU A 421 9.53 -27.74 -14.31
C LEU A 421 8.62 -28.51 -15.26
N MET A 422 9.12 -28.91 -16.43
CA MET A 422 8.37 -29.76 -17.37
C MET A 422 8.04 -31.13 -16.77
N ALA A 423 8.99 -31.79 -16.10
CA ALA A 423 8.76 -33.08 -15.43
C ALA A 423 7.71 -33.00 -14.29
N LEU A 424 7.65 -31.87 -13.59
CA LEU A 424 6.60 -31.62 -12.60
C LEU A 424 5.24 -31.37 -13.27
N ALA A 425 5.22 -30.61 -14.36
CA ALA A 425 4.00 -30.32 -15.12
C ALA A 425 3.38 -31.61 -15.70
N THR A 426 4.20 -32.53 -16.22
CA THR A 426 3.73 -33.83 -16.73
C THR A 426 3.18 -34.74 -15.62
N GLY A 427 3.87 -34.82 -14.47
CA GLY A 427 3.38 -35.54 -13.29
C GLY A 427 2.09 -34.94 -12.69
N LEU A 428 1.88 -33.63 -12.84
CA LEU A 428 0.62 -32.98 -12.48
C LEU A 428 -0.48 -33.28 -13.52
N ALA A 429 -0.14 -33.25 -14.81
CA ALA A 429 -1.08 -33.55 -15.89
C ALA A 429 -1.63 -34.99 -15.80
N THR A 430 -0.81 -35.98 -15.42
CA THR A 430 -1.28 -37.35 -15.17
C THR A 430 -2.26 -37.43 -13.99
N ALA A 431 -2.00 -36.70 -12.89
CA ALA A 431 -2.94 -36.62 -11.77
C ALA A 431 -4.25 -35.88 -12.12
N LEU A 432 -4.17 -34.82 -12.94
CA LEU A 432 -5.34 -34.07 -13.42
C LEU A 432 -6.20 -34.89 -14.38
N ARG A 433 -5.62 -35.77 -15.20
CA ARG A 433 -6.36 -36.68 -16.08
C ARG A 433 -7.19 -37.72 -15.31
N SER A 434 -6.81 -38.04 -14.08
CA SER A 434 -7.63 -38.86 -13.18
C SER A 434 -8.83 -38.10 -12.57
N GLN A 435 -9.07 -36.86 -12.99
CA GLN A 435 -10.22 -36.03 -12.61
C GLN A 435 -11.21 -35.90 -13.79
N PRO A 436 -12.52 -35.74 -13.53
CA PRO A 436 -13.17 -35.79 -12.23
C PRO A 436 -13.15 -37.21 -11.62
N PRO A 437 -13.14 -37.31 -10.27
CA PRO A 437 -13.00 -38.59 -9.59
C PRO A 437 -14.11 -39.55 -10.03
N TRP A 438 -13.74 -40.81 -10.26
CA TRP A 438 -14.59 -41.92 -10.69
C TRP A 438 -15.09 -41.84 -12.15
N ARG A 439 -14.76 -40.78 -12.90
CA ARG A 439 -15.22 -40.52 -14.27
C ARG A 439 -14.10 -40.08 -15.23
N ALA A 440 -12.86 -40.47 -14.94
CA ALA A 440 -11.70 -40.09 -15.74
C ALA A 440 -11.73 -40.71 -17.15
N ASP A 441 -11.39 -39.92 -18.17
CA ASP A 441 -11.11 -40.39 -19.52
C ASP A 441 -9.64 -40.78 -19.65
N LEU A 442 -9.40 -42.06 -19.92
CA LEU A 442 -8.09 -42.69 -19.88
C LEU A 442 -7.46 -42.84 -21.28
N THR A 443 -8.09 -42.26 -22.31
CA THR A 443 -7.70 -42.41 -23.72
C THR A 443 -7.04 -41.17 -24.35
N ALA A 444 -6.95 -40.05 -23.62
CA ALA A 444 -6.41 -38.78 -24.14
C ALA A 444 -4.89 -38.81 -24.38
N GLU A 445 -4.46 -38.39 -25.58
CA GLU A 445 -3.06 -38.27 -25.97
C GLU A 445 -2.28 -37.21 -25.16
N ILE A 446 -0.95 -37.37 -25.18
CA ILE A 446 0.03 -36.61 -24.40
C ILE A 446 0.70 -35.59 -25.36
N GLY A 447 0.95 -34.36 -24.90
CA GLY A 447 1.35 -33.24 -25.76
C GLY A 447 2.69 -33.46 -26.50
N PRO A 448 2.95 -32.72 -27.61
CA PRO A 448 4.06 -33.00 -28.54
C PRO A 448 5.48 -32.89 -27.94
N PHE A 449 5.63 -32.30 -26.74
CA PHE A 449 6.92 -32.07 -26.08
C PHE A 449 7.17 -33.00 -24.88
N ASP A 450 6.23 -33.90 -24.55
CA ASP A 450 6.21 -34.58 -23.26
C ASP A 450 7.22 -35.74 -23.15
N TRP A 451 7.73 -36.23 -24.28
CA TRP A 451 8.83 -37.21 -24.31
C TRP A 451 10.21 -36.57 -24.09
N GLN A 452 10.35 -35.25 -24.29
CA GLN A 452 11.64 -34.57 -24.18
C GLN A 452 12.10 -34.39 -22.73
N ALA A 453 11.16 -34.20 -21.79
CA ALA A 453 11.46 -33.96 -20.37
C ALA A 453 12.21 -35.13 -19.68
N PRO A 454 11.80 -36.40 -19.80
CA PRO A 454 12.51 -37.51 -19.17
C PRO A 454 13.91 -37.78 -19.78
N VAL A 455 14.19 -37.26 -20.98
CA VAL A 455 15.52 -37.36 -21.64
C VAL A 455 16.40 -36.13 -21.34
N ALA A 456 15.85 -34.92 -21.43
CA ALA A 456 16.61 -33.68 -21.23
C ALA A 456 17.01 -33.45 -19.76
N LEU A 457 16.16 -33.85 -18.80
CA LEU A 457 16.43 -33.67 -17.37
C LEU A 457 17.68 -34.42 -16.89
N PRO A 458 17.88 -35.73 -17.16
CA PRO A 458 19.10 -36.42 -16.75
C PRO A 458 20.35 -35.87 -17.46
N VAL A 459 20.25 -35.44 -18.73
CA VAL A 459 21.38 -34.85 -19.48
C VAL A 459 21.78 -33.49 -18.88
N ALA A 460 20.83 -32.62 -18.57
CA ALA A 460 21.10 -31.32 -17.95
C ALA A 460 21.62 -31.45 -16.51
N VAL A 461 21.08 -32.39 -15.72
CA VAL A 461 21.60 -32.73 -14.39
C VAL A 461 23.03 -33.28 -14.49
N GLY A 462 23.31 -34.13 -15.49
CA GLY A 462 24.64 -34.64 -15.81
C GLY A 462 25.66 -33.54 -16.14
N GLY A 463 25.27 -32.56 -16.97
CA GLY A 463 26.10 -31.40 -17.34
C GLY A 463 26.35 -30.42 -16.19
N LEU A 464 25.44 -30.36 -15.20
CA LEU A 464 25.56 -29.48 -14.04
C LEU A 464 26.47 -30.06 -12.94
N LEU A 465 26.49 -31.38 -12.77
CA LEU A 465 27.29 -32.09 -11.76
C LEU A 465 28.80 -31.77 -11.77
N PRO A 466 29.51 -31.64 -12.91
CA PRO A 466 30.93 -31.26 -12.94
C PRO A 466 31.19 -29.79 -12.56
N LEU A 467 30.20 -28.91 -12.72
CA LEU A 467 30.27 -27.50 -12.33
C LEU A 467 29.95 -27.28 -10.83
N LEU A 468 29.41 -28.30 -10.14
CA LEU A 468 28.97 -28.24 -8.75
C LEU A 468 29.99 -28.83 -7.75
N PRO A 469 30.05 -28.29 -6.51
CA PRO A 469 30.86 -28.85 -5.43
C PRO A 469 30.32 -30.21 -4.92
N SER A 470 31.19 -31.03 -4.33
CA SER A 470 30.89 -32.43 -3.92
C SER A 470 29.66 -32.59 -3.01
N ARG A 471 29.38 -31.61 -2.14
CA ARG A 471 28.22 -31.62 -1.23
C ARG A 471 26.87 -31.50 -1.95
N GLY A 472 26.84 -30.90 -3.15
CA GLY A 472 25.62 -30.67 -3.93
C GLY A 472 25.18 -31.87 -4.79
N ARG A 473 26.04 -32.87 -5.00
CA ARG A 473 25.81 -33.92 -6.01
C ARG A 473 24.68 -34.89 -5.67
N ARG A 474 24.65 -35.42 -4.43
CA ARG A 474 23.63 -36.39 -3.97
C ARG A 474 22.20 -35.85 -3.96
N PRO A 475 21.90 -34.65 -3.43
CA PRO A 475 20.53 -34.13 -3.46
C PRO A 475 20.08 -33.81 -4.88
N VAL A 476 20.96 -33.26 -5.74
CA VAL A 476 20.64 -32.98 -7.15
C VAL A 476 20.32 -34.27 -7.91
N ALA A 477 21.06 -35.36 -7.66
CA ALA A 477 20.79 -36.66 -8.26
C ALA A 477 19.47 -37.30 -7.77
N LEU A 478 19.18 -37.24 -6.46
CA LEU A 478 17.92 -37.77 -5.89
C LEU A 478 16.69 -37.01 -6.40
N THR A 479 16.76 -35.67 -6.44
CA THR A 479 15.69 -34.83 -6.99
C THR A 479 15.50 -35.12 -8.49
N GLY A 480 16.59 -35.28 -9.24
CA GLY A 480 16.55 -35.71 -10.63
C GLY A 480 15.81 -37.04 -10.80
N ALA A 481 16.15 -38.06 -10.02
CA ALA A 481 15.52 -39.39 -10.11
C ALA A 481 14.01 -39.37 -9.82
N VAL A 482 13.56 -38.65 -8.79
CA VAL A 482 12.12 -38.52 -8.47
C VAL A 482 11.37 -37.82 -9.60
N LEU A 483 11.93 -36.72 -10.13
CA LEU A 483 11.33 -35.99 -11.24
C LEU A 483 11.31 -36.84 -12.52
N THR A 484 12.32 -37.68 -12.77
CA THR A 484 12.30 -38.62 -13.90
C THR A 484 11.19 -39.67 -13.75
N VAL A 485 10.95 -40.21 -12.55
CA VAL A 485 9.83 -41.17 -12.31
C VAL A 485 8.47 -40.51 -12.53
N LEU A 486 8.31 -39.23 -12.15
CA LEU A 486 7.08 -38.47 -12.40
C LEU A 486 6.88 -38.17 -13.90
N ALA A 487 7.96 -37.99 -14.66
CA ALA A 487 7.92 -37.74 -16.10
C ALA A 487 7.88 -39.03 -16.95
N LEU A 488 8.10 -40.21 -16.36
CA LEU A 488 8.15 -41.48 -17.08
C LEU A 488 6.82 -41.87 -17.74
N PRO A 489 5.63 -41.69 -17.11
CA PRO A 489 4.35 -42.06 -17.70
C PRO A 489 4.00 -41.30 -18.98
N THR A 490 4.69 -40.20 -19.29
CA THR A 490 4.43 -39.40 -20.50
C THR A 490 5.30 -39.76 -21.69
N ALA A 491 6.39 -40.52 -21.48
CA ALA A 491 7.29 -40.94 -22.57
C ALA A 491 6.97 -42.32 -23.16
N VAL A 492 6.21 -43.15 -22.44
CA VAL A 492 5.89 -44.52 -22.86
C VAL A 492 4.39 -44.76 -22.63
N ALA A 493 3.69 -45.35 -23.59
CA ALA A 493 2.27 -45.70 -23.48
C ALA A 493 2.05 -46.83 -22.45
N LEU A 494 2.03 -46.48 -21.16
CA LEU A 494 1.79 -47.41 -20.06
C LEU A 494 0.28 -47.55 -19.76
N PRO A 495 -0.20 -48.72 -19.32
CA PRO A 495 -1.58 -48.88 -18.84
C PRO A 495 -1.89 -47.91 -17.69
N TRP A 496 -3.09 -47.33 -17.67
CA TRP A 496 -3.47 -46.23 -16.74
C TRP A 496 -3.30 -46.52 -15.24
N TRP A 497 -3.37 -47.79 -14.83
CA TRP A 497 -3.20 -48.21 -13.43
C TRP A 497 -1.73 -48.38 -13.04
N LEU A 498 -0.84 -48.58 -14.02
CA LEU A 498 0.58 -48.84 -13.79
C LEU A 498 1.31 -47.63 -13.15
N PRO A 499 1.04 -46.35 -13.50
CA PRO A 499 1.60 -45.19 -12.81
C PRO A 499 1.29 -45.14 -11.31
N ALA A 500 0.07 -45.52 -10.90
CA ALA A 500 -0.32 -45.58 -9.49
C ALA A 500 0.43 -46.70 -8.76
N VAL A 501 0.61 -47.86 -9.41
CA VAL A 501 1.36 -48.99 -8.84
C VAL A 501 2.86 -48.69 -8.74
N LEU A 502 3.48 -48.11 -9.77
CA LEU A 502 4.90 -47.72 -9.75
C LEU A 502 5.17 -46.66 -8.69
N SER A 503 4.28 -45.68 -8.56
CA SER A 503 4.39 -44.62 -7.55
C SER A 503 4.20 -45.16 -6.14
N LEU A 504 3.19 -46.01 -5.90
CA LEU A 504 2.96 -46.64 -4.60
C LEU A 504 4.06 -47.63 -4.23
N GLY A 505 4.59 -48.37 -5.21
CA GLY A 505 5.71 -49.30 -5.02
C GLY A 505 7.00 -48.58 -4.65
N MET A 506 7.36 -47.51 -5.36
CA MET A 506 8.50 -46.66 -5.01
C MET A 506 8.26 -45.93 -3.67
N ALA A 507 7.03 -45.50 -3.37
CA ALA A 507 6.67 -44.93 -2.08
C ALA A 507 6.87 -45.91 -0.92
N ALA A 508 6.44 -47.17 -1.08
CA ALA A 508 6.64 -48.23 -0.10
C ALA A 508 8.13 -48.55 0.07
N ALA A 509 8.90 -48.64 -1.02
CA ALA A 509 10.35 -48.86 -0.97
C ALA A 509 11.08 -47.73 -0.22
N LEU A 510 10.73 -46.46 -0.48
CA LEU A 510 11.32 -45.30 0.20
C LEU A 510 10.89 -45.20 1.67
N ALA A 511 9.62 -45.49 2.00
CA ALA A 511 9.10 -45.48 3.37
C ALA A 511 9.68 -46.61 4.24
N LEU A 512 9.81 -47.83 3.69
CA LEU A 512 10.46 -48.95 4.35
C LEU A 512 11.97 -48.74 4.45
N ALA A 513 12.61 -48.17 3.42
CA ALA A 513 14.03 -47.79 3.48
C ALA A 513 14.28 -46.73 4.56
N ALA A 514 13.35 -45.78 4.77
CA ALA A 514 13.46 -44.76 5.81
C ALA A 514 13.48 -45.35 7.24
N VAL A 515 12.83 -46.51 7.45
CA VAL A 515 12.70 -47.16 8.76
C VAL A 515 13.63 -48.39 8.92
N GLY A 516 14.12 -48.98 7.83
CA GLY A 516 14.80 -50.28 7.84
C GLY A 516 16.34 -50.30 7.94
N ARG A 517 17.07 -49.19 7.77
CA ARG A 517 18.55 -49.15 7.92
C ARG A 517 19.05 -47.89 8.64
N PRO A 518 20.17 -47.95 9.38
CA PRO A 518 20.74 -46.79 10.06
C PRO A 518 21.21 -45.74 9.04
N ARG A 519 20.63 -44.54 9.08
CA ARG A 519 20.93 -43.39 8.21
C ARG A 519 20.93 -42.09 9.00
N SER A 520 21.45 -41.00 8.44
CA SER A 520 21.33 -39.67 9.05
C SER A 520 19.87 -39.20 9.06
N GLY A 521 19.45 -38.44 10.07
CA GLY A 521 18.06 -37.96 10.19
C GLY A 521 17.56 -37.14 8.99
N ARG A 522 18.45 -36.39 8.31
CA ARG A 522 18.13 -35.67 7.06
C ARG A 522 17.83 -36.63 5.91
N ALA A 523 18.52 -37.76 5.84
CA ALA A 523 18.24 -38.79 4.83
C ALA A 523 16.92 -39.52 5.11
N VAL A 524 16.60 -39.81 6.38
CA VAL A 524 15.29 -40.38 6.78
C VAL A 524 14.15 -39.43 6.39
N GLY A 525 14.30 -38.12 6.66
CA GLY A 525 13.32 -37.11 6.27
C GLY A 525 13.16 -36.95 4.76
N ALA A 526 14.25 -36.94 3.99
CA ALA A 526 14.21 -36.84 2.53
C ALA A 526 13.57 -38.08 1.89
N LEU A 527 13.86 -39.29 2.39
CA LEU A 527 13.24 -40.53 1.91
C LEU A 527 11.75 -40.61 2.24
N ALA A 528 11.37 -40.28 3.49
CA ALA A 528 9.96 -40.26 3.90
C ALA A 528 9.16 -39.19 3.14
N GLY A 529 9.76 -38.01 2.90
CA GLY A 529 9.15 -36.94 2.11
C GLY A 529 8.94 -37.32 0.65
N ALA A 530 9.93 -37.93 0.00
CA ALA A 530 9.81 -38.43 -1.36
C ALA A 530 8.78 -39.57 -1.46
N GLY A 531 8.76 -40.48 -0.48
CA GLY A 531 7.75 -41.54 -0.41
C GLY A 531 6.33 -41.01 -0.22
N ALA A 532 6.13 -39.99 0.62
CA ALA A 532 4.83 -39.34 0.82
C ALA A 532 4.34 -38.63 -0.46
N ALA A 533 5.23 -37.96 -1.19
CA ALA A 533 4.89 -37.31 -2.46
C ALA A 533 4.41 -38.33 -3.50
N LEU A 534 5.08 -39.48 -3.60
CA LEU A 534 4.69 -40.56 -4.51
C LEU A 534 3.42 -41.29 -4.08
N ALA A 535 3.19 -41.50 -2.77
CA ALA A 535 1.94 -42.04 -2.25
C ALA A 535 0.75 -41.09 -2.52
N GLY A 536 0.98 -39.78 -2.38
CA GLY A 536 0.00 -38.75 -2.74
C GLY A 536 -0.32 -38.76 -4.23
N HIS A 537 0.70 -38.89 -5.09
CA HIS A 537 0.50 -39.06 -6.53
C HIS A 537 -0.29 -40.34 -6.86
N ALA A 538 0.03 -41.48 -6.23
CA ALA A 538 -0.72 -42.73 -6.40
C ALA A 538 -2.20 -42.61 -5.97
N LEU A 539 -2.49 -41.89 -4.88
CA LEU A 539 -3.86 -41.62 -4.44
C LEU A 539 -4.63 -40.78 -5.45
N LEU A 540 -4.01 -39.70 -5.96
CA LEU A 540 -4.62 -38.84 -6.98
C LEU A 540 -4.90 -39.60 -8.27
N VAL A 541 -3.97 -40.45 -8.71
CA VAL A 541 -4.17 -41.27 -9.91
C VAL A 541 -5.26 -42.33 -9.67
N GLY A 542 -5.29 -42.95 -8.48
CA GLY A 542 -6.27 -43.96 -8.08
C GLY A 542 -7.71 -43.45 -8.02
N LEU A 543 -7.93 -42.13 -7.88
CA LEU A 543 -9.27 -41.51 -7.93
C LEU A 543 -9.99 -41.73 -9.26
N ALA A 544 -9.29 -42.13 -10.33
CA ALA A 544 -9.88 -42.39 -11.64
C ALA A 544 -11.08 -43.36 -11.58
N ARG A 545 -11.07 -44.34 -10.67
CA ARG A 545 -12.15 -45.32 -10.48
C ARG A 545 -12.40 -45.59 -8.98
N PRO A 546 -13.64 -45.81 -8.52
CA PRO A 546 -13.94 -45.96 -7.09
C PRO A 546 -13.30 -47.22 -6.49
N ALA A 547 -13.22 -48.32 -7.26
CA ALA A 547 -12.53 -49.55 -6.86
C ALA A 547 -11.00 -49.34 -6.73
N ALA A 548 -10.38 -48.59 -7.65
CA ALA A 548 -8.96 -48.27 -7.59
C ALA A 548 -8.66 -47.33 -6.40
N ALA A 549 -9.51 -46.32 -6.15
CA ALA A 549 -9.40 -45.42 -5.02
C ALA A 549 -9.53 -46.16 -3.68
N ALA A 550 -10.51 -47.06 -3.56
CA ALA A 550 -10.67 -47.93 -2.40
C ALA A 550 -9.44 -48.84 -2.21
N GLY A 551 -8.92 -49.43 -3.29
CA GLY A 551 -7.71 -50.26 -3.27
C GLY A 551 -6.46 -49.51 -2.82
N VAL A 552 -6.22 -48.30 -3.34
CA VAL A 552 -5.10 -47.45 -2.92
C VAL A 552 -5.26 -46.97 -1.48
N LEU A 553 -6.47 -46.60 -1.04
CA LEU A 553 -6.74 -46.24 0.36
C LEU A 553 -6.52 -47.43 1.31
N ALA A 554 -6.98 -48.63 0.95
CA ALA A 554 -6.74 -49.84 1.73
C ALA A 554 -5.25 -50.20 1.80
N ALA A 555 -4.54 -50.12 0.67
CA ALA A 555 -3.09 -50.32 0.63
C ALA A 555 -2.33 -49.26 1.44
N THR A 556 -2.83 -48.02 1.49
CA THR A 556 -2.27 -46.92 2.30
C THR A 556 -2.53 -47.15 3.79
N VAL A 557 -3.70 -47.68 4.19
CA VAL A 557 -3.98 -48.10 5.57
C VAL A 557 -3.03 -49.21 5.99
N LEU A 558 -2.85 -50.24 5.14
CA LEU A 558 -1.92 -51.34 5.39
C LEU A 558 -0.46 -50.86 5.48
N LEU A 559 -0.02 -50.01 4.55
CA LEU A 559 1.32 -49.41 4.56
C LEU A 559 1.52 -48.55 5.82
N GLY A 560 0.51 -47.75 6.19
CA GLY A 560 0.54 -46.91 7.39
C GLY A 560 0.67 -47.71 8.68
N VAL A 561 -0.13 -48.77 8.82
CA VAL A 561 -0.09 -49.69 9.96
C VAL A 561 1.21 -50.49 9.99
N THR A 562 1.73 -50.96 8.85
CA THR A 562 2.99 -51.72 8.78
C THR A 562 4.21 -50.83 9.07
N VAL A 563 4.25 -49.59 8.57
CA VAL A 563 5.30 -48.62 8.91
C VAL A 563 5.24 -48.23 10.39
N ALA A 564 4.04 -48.03 10.95
CA ALA A 564 3.86 -47.77 12.39
C ALA A 564 4.29 -48.98 13.24
N ALA A 565 3.93 -50.21 12.84
CA ALA A 565 4.31 -51.43 13.56
C ALA A 565 5.82 -51.73 13.46
N THR A 566 6.43 -51.54 12.29
CA THR A 566 7.88 -51.73 12.10
C THR A 566 8.71 -50.67 12.83
N ALA A 567 8.27 -49.41 12.85
CA ALA A 567 8.87 -48.35 13.64
C ALA A 567 8.67 -48.53 15.16
N ALA A 568 7.64 -49.30 15.57
CA ALA A 568 7.38 -49.65 16.97
C ALA A 568 8.13 -50.91 17.45
N ARG A 569 8.74 -51.71 16.55
CA ARG A 569 9.50 -52.90 16.94
C ARG A 569 10.71 -52.48 17.79
N PRO A 570 10.93 -53.09 18.96
CA PRO A 570 12.12 -52.84 19.77
C PRO A 570 13.35 -53.41 19.06
N GLY A 571 14.20 -52.54 18.52
CA GLY A 571 15.50 -52.92 17.97
C GLY A 571 16.58 -52.84 19.04
N THR A 572 16.83 -53.99 19.71
CA THR A 572 18.05 -54.52 20.40
C THR A 572 17.71 -55.20 21.74
N PRO A 573 18.30 -56.37 22.06
CA PRO A 573 18.01 -57.17 23.25
C PRO A 573 18.34 -56.43 24.56
N PRO A 574 17.78 -56.85 25.72
CA PRO A 574 18.11 -56.27 27.02
C PRO A 574 19.63 -56.33 27.24
N LEU A 575 20.23 -55.18 27.57
CA LEU A 575 21.60 -55.11 28.05
C LEU A 575 21.74 -56.02 29.29
N PRO A 576 22.73 -56.93 29.36
CA PRO A 576 23.21 -57.42 30.64
C PRO A 576 23.77 -56.23 31.44
N ALA A 577 23.69 -56.32 32.75
CA ALA A 577 24.18 -55.31 33.68
C ALA A 577 25.61 -54.86 33.33
N ALA A 578 25.86 -53.57 33.53
CA ALA A 578 27.09 -52.86 33.22
C ALA A 578 28.35 -53.65 33.61
N GLY A 579 29.11 -54.08 32.62
CA GLY A 579 30.35 -54.81 32.90
C GLY A 579 31.06 -55.41 31.69
N ASP A 580 31.03 -54.82 30.49
CA ASP A 580 32.09 -55.08 29.52
C ASP A 580 32.16 -54.02 28.41
N ARG A 581 33.34 -53.45 28.21
CA ARG A 581 33.63 -52.44 27.17
C ARG A 581 34.28 -53.13 25.97
N GLY A 582 33.46 -53.65 25.05
CA GLY A 582 33.88 -54.01 23.69
C GLY A 582 33.44 -52.95 22.68
N PRO A 583 34.18 -52.70 21.59
CA PRO A 583 33.87 -51.64 20.62
C PRO A 583 32.81 -52.14 19.62
N ALA A 584 31.54 -52.14 20.01
CA ALA A 584 30.41 -52.19 19.09
C ALA A 584 29.41 -51.10 19.50
N GLY A 585 29.38 -50.00 18.72
CA GLY A 585 28.75 -48.74 19.13
C GLY A 585 27.23 -48.80 19.32
N PRO A 586 26.67 -48.19 20.38
CA PRO A 586 25.23 -47.99 20.52
C PRO A 586 24.70 -46.99 19.48
N VAL A 587 23.56 -47.30 18.85
CA VAL A 587 22.89 -46.38 17.90
C VAL A 587 22.50 -45.08 18.63
N PRO A 588 22.85 -43.89 18.10
CA PRO A 588 22.57 -42.63 18.79
C PRO A 588 21.07 -42.31 18.87
N ALA A 589 20.61 -41.93 20.06
CA ALA A 589 19.25 -41.49 20.41
C ALA A 589 18.51 -40.53 19.44
N PRO A 590 19.16 -39.60 18.68
CA PRO A 590 18.45 -38.78 17.68
C PRO A 590 17.86 -39.57 16.49
N LEU A 591 18.38 -40.77 16.20
CA LEU A 591 17.90 -41.58 15.07
C LEU A 591 16.60 -42.32 15.39
N THR A 592 16.46 -42.83 16.63
CA THR A 592 15.23 -43.49 17.09
C THR A 592 14.03 -42.54 17.13
N GLY A 593 14.26 -41.26 17.45
CA GLY A 593 13.24 -40.22 17.41
C GLY A 593 12.78 -39.83 15.98
N ALA A 594 13.66 -39.91 14.97
CA ALA A 594 13.26 -39.69 13.58
C ALA A 594 12.36 -40.83 13.06
N VAL A 595 12.71 -42.08 13.39
CA VAL A 595 11.95 -43.28 13.00
C VAL A 595 10.58 -43.33 13.67
N ARG A 596 10.48 -43.06 14.98
CA ARG A 596 9.20 -43.04 15.71
C ARG A 596 8.24 -41.96 15.22
N ARG A 597 8.75 -40.81 14.77
CA ARG A 597 7.94 -39.75 14.14
C ARG A 597 7.35 -40.19 12.80
N VAL A 598 8.13 -40.89 11.98
CA VAL A 598 7.63 -41.47 10.71
C VAL A 598 6.55 -42.53 11.00
N GLY A 599 6.75 -43.38 12.01
CA GLY A 599 5.74 -44.36 12.46
C GLY A 599 4.44 -43.73 12.99
N GLY A 600 4.54 -42.67 13.80
CA GLY A 600 3.36 -41.93 14.29
C GLY A 600 2.60 -41.22 13.17
N ALA A 601 3.31 -40.63 12.20
CA ALA A 601 2.69 -40.03 11.02
C ALA A 601 1.98 -41.07 10.14
N ALA A 602 2.58 -42.24 9.97
CA ALA A 602 1.99 -43.37 9.23
C ALA A 602 0.69 -43.86 9.89
N LEU A 603 0.63 -43.92 11.23
CA LEU A 603 -0.60 -44.24 11.96
C LEU A 603 -1.70 -43.18 11.79
N ALA A 604 -1.34 -41.89 11.80
CA ALA A 604 -2.30 -40.82 11.56
C ALA A 604 -2.93 -40.91 10.15
N VAL A 605 -2.12 -41.21 9.14
CA VAL A 605 -2.59 -41.45 7.76
C VAL A 605 -3.54 -42.65 7.71
N ALA A 606 -3.26 -43.74 8.43
CA ALA A 606 -4.16 -44.88 8.51
C ALA A 606 -5.52 -44.55 9.16
N VAL A 607 -5.53 -43.80 10.26
CA VAL A 607 -6.77 -43.36 10.93
C VAL A 607 -7.61 -42.45 10.03
N LEU A 608 -6.98 -41.55 9.26
CA LEU A 608 -7.66 -40.69 8.29
C LEU A 608 -8.23 -41.48 7.11
N ALA A 609 -7.47 -42.45 6.58
CA ALA A 609 -7.85 -43.23 5.42
C ALA A 609 -8.95 -44.28 5.73
N THR A 610 -9.14 -44.67 7.00
CA THR A 610 -10.12 -45.71 7.39
C THR A 610 -11.58 -45.35 7.07
N PRO A 611 -12.16 -44.24 7.57
CA PRO A 611 -13.53 -43.86 7.22
C PRO A 611 -13.68 -43.54 5.73
N ALA A 612 -12.63 -42.99 5.10
CA ALA A 612 -12.61 -42.72 3.67
C ALA A 612 -12.66 -44.02 2.84
N ALA A 613 -11.92 -45.06 3.23
CA ALA A 613 -11.95 -46.36 2.57
C ALA A 613 -13.34 -47.03 2.70
N VAL A 614 -13.98 -46.93 3.86
CA VAL A 614 -15.34 -47.46 4.07
C VAL A 614 -16.35 -46.71 3.19
N VAL A 615 -16.33 -45.38 3.20
CA VAL A 615 -17.26 -44.57 2.39
C VAL A 615 -17.03 -44.81 0.89
N VAL A 616 -15.78 -44.77 0.42
CA VAL A 616 -15.44 -44.99 -1.02
C VAL A 616 -15.73 -46.43 -1.44
N GLY A 617 -15.57 -47.41 -0.55
CA GLY A 617 -15.99 -48.79 -0.78
C GLY A 617 -17.50 -48.93 -0.90
N LEU A 618 -18.28 -48.29 -0.01
CA LEU A 618 -19.74 -48.26 -0.09
C LEU A 618 -20.23 -47.55 -1.37
N VAL A 619 -19.50 -46.54 -1.85
CA VAL A 619 -19.74 -45.90 -3.15
C VAL A 619 -19.45 -46.86 -4.30
N ALA A 620 -18.35 -47.64 -4.24
CA ALA A 620 -18.01 -48.63 -5.27
C ALA A 620 -19.06 -49.75 -5.41
N VAL A 621 -19.80 -50.05 -4.32
CA VAL A 621 -20.86 -51.07 -4.27
C VAL A 621 -22.28 -50.47 -4.42
N GLY A 622 -22.42 -49.13 -4.45
CA GLY A 622 -23.70 -48.46 -4.78
C GLY A 622 -24.66 -48.18 -3.59
N VAL A 623 -24.17 -47.98 -2.37
CA VAL A 623 -25.01 -47.73 -1.17
C VAL A 623 -25.51 -46.27 -1.08
N PRO A 624 -26.74 -45.96 -0.60
CA PRO A 624 -27.28 -44.58 -0.53
C PRO A 624 -26.55 -43.62 0.44
N PRO A 625 -26.57 -42.30 0.20
CA PRO A 625 -25.75 -41.31 0.92
C PRO A 625 -26.09 -41.12 2.40
N TRP A 626 -27.35 -41.25 2.82
CA TRP A 626 -27.71 -41.18 4.26
C TRP A 626 -27.18 -42.40 5.05
N TRP A 627 -27.08 -43.57 4.42
CA TRP A 627 -26.42 -44.74 5.02
C TRP A 627 -24.90 -44.58 5.05
N GLN A 628 -24.32 -43.90 4.05
CA GLN A 628 -22.90 -43.54 4.05
C GLN A 628 -22.55 -42.60 5.22
N THR A 629 -23.36 -41.58 5.51
CA THR A 629 -23.10 -40.65 6.64
C THR A 629 -23.33 -41.30 8.01
N ARG A 630 -24.33 -42.16 8.14
CA ARG A 630 -24.56 -42.97 9.34
C ARG A 630 -23.41 -43.97 9.58
N ALA A 631 -22.94 -44.65 8.54
CA ALA A 631 -21.78 -45.55 8.61
C ALA A 631 -20.50 -44.78 8.98
N ALA A 632 -20.29 -43.60 8.40
CA ALA A 632 -19.17 -42.74 8.74
C ALA A 632 -19.23 -42.28 10.21
N LEU A 633 -20.41 -41.90 10.72
CA LEU A 633 -20.62 -41.57 12.13
C LEU A 633 -20.36 -42.78 13.04
N ALA A 634 -20.86 -43.97 12.68
CA ALA A 634 -20.66 -45.19 13.46
C ALA A 634 -19.18 -45.61 13.53
N VAL A 635 -18.46 -45.59 12.41
CA VAL A 635 -17.00 -45.87 12.37
C VAL A 635 -16.24 -44.85 13.20
N THR A 636 -16.62 -43.58 13.12
CA THR A 636 -15.97 -42.47 13.81
C THR A 636 -16.21 -42.51 15.32
N VAL A 637 -17.43 -42.83 15.76
CA VAL A 637 -17.76 -43.10 17.18
C VAL A 637 -17.02 -44.34 17.67
N SER A 638 -16.92 -45.40 16.85
CA SER A 638 -16.19 -46.64 17.20
C SER A 638 -14.68 -46.42 17.37
N LEU A 639 -14.06 -45.65 16.47
CA LEU A 639 -12.65 -45.24 16.59
C LEU A 639 -12.42 -44.39 17.84
N THR A 640 -13.37 -43.52 18.18
CA THR A 640 -13.31 -42.68 19.40
C THR A 640 -13.43 -43.51 20.66
N ALA A 641 -14.37 -44.47 20.67
CA ALA A 641 -14.52 -45.42 21.74
C ALA A 641 -13.26 -46.29 21.89
N ALA A 642 -12.67 -46.78 20.79
CA ALA A 642 -11.43 -47.57 20.81
C ALA A 642 -10.26 -46.78 21.44
N VAL A 643 -10.10 -45.51 21.07
CA VAL A 643 -9.08 -44.61 21.65
C VAL A 643 -9.33 -44.32 23.13
N LEU A 644 -10.59 -44.16 23.55
CA LEU A 644 -10.96 -43.85 24.94
C LEU A 644 -10.89 -45.07 25.88
N LEU A 645 -11.28 -46.27 25.39
CA LEU A 645 -11.49 -47.50 26.16
C LEU A 645 -10.30 -48.47 26.16
N ARG A 646 -9.40 -48.47 25.15
CA ARG A 646 -8.25 -49.42 25.07
C ARG A 646 -6.85 -48.76 25.12
N PRO A 647 -6.50 -48.02 26.18
CA PRO A 647 -5.21 -47.33 26.26
C PRO A 647 -3.96 -48.25 26.36
N ARG A 648 -4.15 -49.56 26.58
CA ARG A 648 -3.08 -50.54 26.87
C ARG A 648 -2.31 -51.03 25.62
N TRP A 649 -2.88 -50.87 24.43
CA TRP A 649 -2.35 -51.44 23.19
C TRP A 649 -1.54 -50.46 22.33
N MET A 650 -1.44 -49.19 22.75
CA MET A 650 -0.85 -48.12 21.92
C MET A 650 0.26 -47.38 22.69
N PRO A 651 1.48 -47.26 22.13
CA PRO A 651 2.54 -46.46 22.72
C PRO A 651 2.06 -45.05 23.04
N ALA A 652 2.48 -44.49 24.17
CA ALA A 652 2.07 -43.15 24.59
C ALA A 652 2.38 -42.07 23.53
N GLU A 653 3.47 -42.26 22.78
CA GLU A 653 3.93 -41.40 21.69
C GLU A 653 2.98 -41.38 20.47
N TYR A 654 2.15 -42.40 20.27
CA TYR A 654 1.24 -42.51 19.12
C TYR A 654 -0.15 -41.90 19.40
N ARG A 655 -0.53 -41.75 20.67
CA ARG A 655 -1.80 -41.13 21.10
C ARG A 655 -2.07 -39.73 20.52
N PRO A 656 -1.10 -38.79 20.48
CA PRO A 656 -1.35 -37.48 19.88
C PRO A 656 -1.63 -37.57 18.37
N TYR A 657 -0.97 -38.48 17.65
CA TYR A 657 -1.19 -38.70 16.21
C TYR A 657 -2.57 -39.29 15.91
N ALA A 658 -3.01 -40.27 16.69
CA ALA A 658 -4.35 -40.85 16.55
C ALA A 658 -5.45 -39.87 16.96
N GLY A 659 -5.25 -39.11 18.06
CA GLY A 659 -6.20 -38.10 18.52
C GLY A 659 -6.36 -36.92 17.56
N SER A 660 -5.28 -36.46 16.93
CA SER A 660 -5.33 -35.40 15.91
C SER A 660 -6.03 -35.89 14.64
N ALA A 661 -5.68 -37.08 14.14
CA ALA A 661 -6.36 -37.71 13.00
C ALA A 661 -7.87 -37.89 13.25
N LEU A 662 -8.25 -38.38 14.43
CA LEU A 662 -9.66 -38.57 14.81
C LEU A 662 -10.43 -37.24 14.88
N SER A 663 -9.79 -36.15 15.33
CA SER A 663 -10.43 -34.83 15.36
C SER A 663 -10.74 -34.28 13.95
N VAL A 664 -9.92 -34.63 12.95
CA VAL A 664 -10.14 -34.29 11.54
C VAL A 664 -11.29 -35.14 10.97
N VAL A 665 -11.35 -36.43 11.31
CA VAL A 665 -12.46 -37.31 10.93
C VAL A 665 -13.79 -36.81 11.52
N MET A 666 -13.80 -36.45 12.81
CA MET A 666 -14.97 -35.85 13.48
C MET A 666 -15.46 -34.59 12.78
N LEU A 667 -14.56 -33.71 12.35
CA LEU A 667 -14.92 -32.52 11.60
C LEU A 667 -15.61 -32.87 10.28
N ALA A 668 -15.03 -33.79 9.51
CA ALA A 668 -15.59 -34.21 8.21
C ALA A 668 -16.98 -34.84 8.38
N VAL A 669 -17.16 -35.71 9.37
CA VAL A 669 -18.44 -36.37 9.65
C VAL A 669 -19.50 -35.40 10.19
N GLY A 670 -19.13 -34.48 11.08
CA GLY A 670 -20.07 -33.48 11.62
C GLY A 670 -20.53 -32.45 10.58
N LEU A 671 -19.77 -32.27 9.49
CA LEU A 671 -20.12 -31.41 8.37
C LEU A 671 -20.82 -32.15 7.21
N ALA A 672 -20.73 -33.47 7.14
CA ALA A 672 -21.25 -34.25 6.02
C ALA A 672 -22.75 -34.00 5.73
N PRO A 673 -23.67 -33.92 6.73
CA PRO A 673 -25.08 -33.59 6.49
C PRO A 673 -25.35 -32.17 5.99
N ALA A 674 -24.35 -31.30 5.96
CA ALA A 674 -24.49 -29.97 5.36
C ALA A 674 -24.23 -29.98 3.84
N LEU A 675 -23.84 -31.13 3.27
CA LEU A 675 -23.66 -31.30 1.83
C LEU A 675 -25.03 -31.41 1.12
N PRO A 676 -25.17 -30.82 -0.07
CA PRO A 676 -26.41 -30.89 -0.84
C PRO A 676 -26.76 -32.35 -1.17
N GLY A 677 -28.04 -32.71 -1.00
CA GLY A 677 -28.56 -34.07 -1.25
C GLY A 677 -28.54 -35.01 -0.04
N ILE A 678 -28.24 -34.50 1.17
CA ILE A 678 -28.27 -35.26 2.42
C ILE A 678 -29.28 -34.60 3.37
N ASP A 679 -30.54 -35.07 3.33
CA ASP A 679 -31.68 -34.50 4.08
C ASP A 679 -31.68 -34.90 5.57
N GLU A 680 -30.62 -34.56 6.29
CA GLU A 680 -30.45 -34.85 7.72
C GLU A 680 -30.23 -33.54 8.52
N PRO A 681 -30.71 -33.43 9.78
CA PRO A 681 -30.64 -32.20 10.57
C PRO A 681 -29.20 -31.87 10.98
N SER A 682 -28.51 -31.12 10.12
CA SER A 682 -27.08 -30.82 10.27
C SER A 682 -26.68 -30.18 11.61
N GLY A 683 -27.57 -29.41 12.24
CA GLY A 683 -27.34 -28.83 13.58
C GLY A 683 -27.19 -29.89 14.68
N VAL A 684 -27.92 -31.00 14.57
CA VAL A 684 -27.89 -32.10 15.54
C VAL A 684 -26.61 -32.91 15.41
N TYR A 685 -26.20 -33.24 14.17
CA TYR A 685 -24.94 -33.95 13.89
C TYR A 685 -23.72 -33.13 14.32
N ALA A 686 -23.70 -31.84 13.99
CA ALA A 686 -22.61 -30.94 14.40
C ALA A 686 -22.53 -30.79 15.93
N ALA A 687 -23.67 -30.64 16.62
CA ALA A 687 -23.71 -30.55 18.07
C ALA A 687 -23.33 -31.87 18.77
N GLY A 688 -23.74 -33.03 18.23
CA GLY A 688 -23.39 -34.34 18.75
C GLY A 688 -21.89 -34.67 18.61
N VAL A 689 -21.31 -34.37 17.44
CA VAL A 689 -19.87 -34.56 17.21
C VAL A 689 -19.03 -33.53 17.98
N LEU A 690 -19.54 -32.31 18.19
CA LEU A 690 -18.93 -31.32 19.08
C LEU A 690 -18.86 -31.82 20.52
N LEU A 691 -19.94 -32.44 21.01
CA LEU A 691 -19.96 -33.07 22.34
C LEU A 691 -18.92 -34.20 22.45
N ALA A 692 -18.81 -35.08 21.45
CA ALA A 692 -17.80 -36.15 21.40
C ALA A 692 -16.36 -35.60 21.37
N THR A 693 -16.12 -34.51 20.63
CA THR A 693 -14.83 -33.82 20.57
C THR A 693 -14.45 -33.21 21.92
N VAL A 694 -15.43 -32.59 22.61
CA VAL A 694 -15.24 -32.04 23.97
C VAL A 694 -14.99 -33.16 25.00
N ALA A 695 -15.60 -34.33 24.83
CA ALA A 695 -15.35 -35.51 25.66
C ALA A 695 -13.92 -36.08 25.47
N LEU A 696 -13.44 -36.19 24.22
CA LEU A 696 -12.06 -36.61 23.91
C LEU A 696 -11.03 -35.65 24.54
N LEU A 697 -11.30 -34.34 24.45
CA LEU A 697 -10.54 -33.28 25.09
C LEU A 697 -10.53 -33.39 26.63
N ALA A 698 -11.68 -33.71 27.24
CA ALA A 698 -11.79 -33.88 28.69
C ALA A 698 -11.00 -35.12 29.17
N ALA A 699 -11.07 -36.24 28.44
CA ALA A 699 -10.33 -37.46 28.74
C ALA A 699 -8.81 -37.27 28.64
N ALA A 700 -8.34 -36.50 27.65
CA ALA A 700 -6.93 -36.15 27.51
C ALA A 700 -6.40 -35.27 28.67
N ARG A 701 -7.27 -34.47 29.31
CA ARG A 701 -6.90 -33.64 30.48
C ARG A 701 -6.86 -34.43 31.79
N GLY A 702 -7.81 -35.35 32.00
CA GLY A 702 -7.94 -36.11 33.25
C GLY A 702 -6.84 -37.15 33.50
N ARG A 703 -6.04 -37.49 32.50
CA ARG A 703 -5.01 -38.56 32.58
C ARG A 703 -3.57 -38.06 32.53
N ARG A 704 -3.32 -36.76 32.69
CA ARG A 704 -1.94 -36.27 32.87
C ARG A 704 -1.46 -36.67 34.27
N PRO A 705 -0.46 -37.57 34.41
CA PRO A 705 0.18 -37.77 35.71
C PRO A 705 0.78 -36.43 36.15
N LEU A 706 0.56 -36.06 37.41
CA LEU A 706 0.97 -34.78 37.99
C LEU A 706 2.49 -34.60 38.06
N ASP A 707 3.28 -35.64 37.71
CA ASP A 707 4.73 -35.64 37.85
C ASP A 707 5.50 -35.12 36.62
N ALA A 708 4.82 -34.77 35.52
CA ALA A 708 5.47 -34.24 34.31
C ALA A 708 5.81 -32.74 34.37
N ARG A 709 6.10 -32.18 35.56
CA ARG A 709 6.63 -30.80 35.69
C ARG A 709 8.15 -30.73 35.63
N SER A 710 8.86 -31.87 35.64
CA SER A 710 10.33 -31.93 35.71
C SER A 710 11.04 -32.29 34.40
N ALA A 711 10.33 -32.49 33.28
CA ALA A 711 10.95 -32.68 31.97
C ALA A 711 10.63 -31.52 31.01
N ALA A 712 11.03 -30.31 31.40
CA ALA A 712 11.15 -29.19 30.47
C ALA A 712 12.43 -29.40 29.63
N SER A 713 12.35 -30.19 28.56
CA SER A 713 13.37 -30.12 27.51
C SER A 713 13.16 -28.83 26.71
N PRO A 714 14.22 -28.05 26.43
CA PRO A 714 14.12 -26.81 25.69
C PRO A 714 13.72 -27.09 24.24
N ALA A 715 12.99 -26.13 23.68
CA ALA A 715 12.61 -26.08 22.28
C ALA A 715 13.83 -26.28 21.37
N GLY A 716 13.91 -27.46 20.75
CA GLY A 716 14.78 -27.74 19.62
C GLY A 716 13.92 -27.89 18.38
N GLU A 717 14.08 -26.95 17.44
CA GLU A 717 13.44 -26.88 16.14
C GLU A 717 13.43 -28.23 15.41
N GLY A 718 12.23 -28.72 15.14
CA GLY A 718 12.04 -30.00 14.46
C GLY A 718 10.57 -30.38 14.45
N GLY A 719 9.74 -29.47 13.95
CA GLY A 719 8.28 -29.56 13.93
C GLY A 719 7.78 -30.94 13.50
N ALA A 720 7.07 -31.60 14.40
CA ALA A 720 6.07 -32.59 13.99
C ALA A 720 4.87 -31.78 13.46
N PRO A 721 4.47 -31.91 12.18
CA PRO A 721 3.44 -31.06 11.58
C PRO A 721 2.00 -31.38 12.02
N PHE A 722 1.79 -32.36 12.92
CA PHE A 722 0.46 -32.95 13.13
C PHE A 722 -0.09 -33.05 14.57
N PRO A 723 0.21 -32.17 15.54
CA PRO A 723 -0.73 -31.95 16.62
C PRO A 723 -1.81 -30.97 16.12
N VAL A 724 -2.73 -31.42 15.26
CA VAL A 724 -3.99 -30.68 15.06
C VAL A 724 -4.64 -30.64 16.43
N ILE A 725 -4.58 -29.48 17.06
CA ILE A 725 -5.18 -29.27 18.37
C ILE A 725 -6.69 -29.45 18.14
N PRO A 726 -7.38 -30.37 18.84
CA PRO A 726 -8.82 -30.62 18.66
C PRO A 726 -9.72 -29.39 18.89
N LEU A 727 -9.12 -28.24 19.25
CA LEU A 727 -9.72 -26.92 19.27
C LEU A 727 -10.20 -26.46 17.89
N VAL A 728 -9.43 -26.63 16.81
CA VAL A 728 -9.82 -26.11 15.48
C VAL A 728 -11.07 -26.85 14.92
N PRO A 729 -11.12 -28.20 14.90
CA PRO A 729 -12.34 -28.93 14.62
C PRO A 729 -13.53 -28.51 15.48
N ALA A 730 -13.32 -28.35 16.79
CA ALA A 730 -14.36 -27.92 17.71
C ALA A 730 -14.87 -26.50 17.41
N THR A 731 -14.00 -25.56 16.98
CA THR A 731 -14.44 -24.22 16.60
C THR A 731 -15.24 -24.22 15.30
N VAL A 732 -14.87 -25.03 14.31
CA VAL A 732 -15.62 -25.14 13.05
C VAL A 732 -16.99 -25.77 13.29
N LEU A 733 -17.05 -26.83 14.11
CA LEU A 733 -18.32 -27.44 14.51
C LEU A 733 -19.19 -26.45 15.32
N LEU A 734 -18.60 -25.68 16.23
CA LEU A 734 -19.30 -24.63 16.98
C LEU A 734 -19.83 -23.53 16.04
N ALA A 735 -19.05 -23.12 15.04
CA ALA A 735 -19.50 -22.16 14.03
C ALA A 735 -20.69 -22.72 13.23
N ARG A 736 -20.65 -24.00 12.85
CA ARG A 736 -21.76 -24.65 12.15
C ARG A 736 -23.02 -24.71 13.01
N VAL A 737 -22.88 -25.04 14.30
CA VAL A 737 -23.97 -25.02 15.29
C VAL A 737 -24.54 -23.59 15.44
N ALA A 738 -23.67 -22.58 15.47
CA ALA A 738 -24.11 -21.18 15.52
C ALA A 738 -24.93 -20.79 14.28
N VAL A 739 -24.51 -21.21 13.08
CA VAL A 739 -25.27 -20.99 11.84
C VAL A 739 -26.64 -21.68 11.89
N ALA A 740 -26.71 -22.91 12.39
CA ALA A 740 -27.97 -23.67 12.50
C ALA A 740 -28.96 -23.02 13.49
N VAL A 741 -28.47 -22.30 14.50
CA VAL A 741 -29.29 -21.69 15.56
C VAL A 741 -29.56 -20.19 15.32
N ALA A 742 -28.79 -19.55 14.42
CA ALA A 742 -28.90 -18.12 14.12
C ALA A 742 -30.33 -17.65 13.77
N PRO A 743 -31.14 -18.39 12.97
CA PRO A 743 -32.52 -17.97 12.68
C PRO A 743 -33.39 -17.88 13.94
N ALA A 744 -33.26 -18.84 14.86
CA ALA A 744 -34.04 -18.86 16.10
C ALA A 744 -33.62 -17.74 17.06
N VAL A 745 -32.33 -17.43 17.15
CA VAL A 745 -31.82 -16.30 17.95
C VAL A 745 -32.22 -14.97 17.32
N GLY A 746 -32.18 -14.87 15.99
CA GLY A 746 -32.61 -13.70 15.22
C GLY A 746 -34.10 -13.41 15.38
N ALA A 747 -34.94 -14.44 15.43
CA ALA A 747 -36.38 -14.30 15.66
C ALA A 747 -36.70 -13.61 17.01
N VAL A 748 -35.93 -13.89 18.06
CA VAL A 748 -36.15 -13.34 19.40
C VAL A 748 -35.47 -11.98 19.59
N LEU A 749 -34.25 -11.80 19.09
CA LEU A 749 -33.44 -10.60 19.37
C LEU A 749 -33.49 -9.53 18.28
N VAL A 750 -33.75 -9.89 17.03
CA VAL A 750 -33.63 -8.97 15.88
C VAL A 750 -35.00 -8.67 15.28
N ALA A 751 -35.84 -9.68 15.11
CA ALA A 751 -37.16 -9.53 14.50
C ALA A 751 -38.04 -8.44 15.12
N PRO A 752 -38.05 -8.25 16.46
CA PRO A 752 -38.88 -7.22 17.09
C PRO A 752 -38.57 -5.79 16.64
N TYR A 753 -37.34 -5.52 16.18
CA TYR A 753 -36.98 -4.20 15.66
C TYR A 753 -37.65 -3.84 14.33
N ALA A 754 -38.23 -4.82 13.62
CA ALA A 754 -39.04 -4.57 12.43
C ALA A 754 -40.33 -3.77 12.72
N TRP A 755 -40.70 -3.60 13.98
CA TRP A 755 -41.79 -2.72 14.42
C TRP A 755 -41.40 -1.23 14.48
N LEU A 756 -40.12 -0.88 14.54
CA LEU A 756 -39.67 0.52 14.59
C LEU A 756 -40.12 1.41 13.41
N PRO A 757 -40.23 0.94 12.16
CA PRO A 757 -40.84 1.74 11.08
C PRO A 757 -42.37 1.77 11.11
N ARG A 758 -43.02 0.97 11.96
CA ARG A 758 -44.49 0.81 12.06
C ARG A 758 -45.00 1.22 13.43
N ILE A 759 -44.49 2.34 13.95
CA ILE A 759 -44.90 2.88 15.25
C ILE A 759 -46.39 3.23 15.19
N TRP A 760 -47.14 2.76 16.18
CA TRP A 760 -48.59 2.99 16.30
C TRP A 760 -49.44 2.41 15.16
N SER A 761 -49.02 1.27 14.60
CA SER A 761 -49.76 0.55 13.54
C SER A 761 -50.95 -0.30 14.03
N GLY A 762 -51.15 -0.46 15.34
CA GLY A 762 -52.25 -1.26 15.92
C GLY A 762 -51.79 -2.56 16.60
N THR A 763 -52.74 -3.40 17.03
CA THR A 763 -52.48 -4.65 17.77
C THR A 763 -51.97 -5.78 16.85
N PRO A 764 -50.79 -6.36 17.12
CA PRO A 764 -50.23 -7.48 16.33
C PRO A 764 -51.02 -8.79 16.44
N ALA A 765 -51.02 -9.61 15.38
CA ALA A 765 -51.51 -10.99 15.39
C ALA A 765 -50.41 -12.01 15.77
N GLY A 766 -50.79 -13.16 16.35
CA GLY A 766 -49.87 -14.26 16.69
C GLY A 766 -48.89 -13.93 17.82
N VAL A 767 -47.62 -14.34 17.67
CA VAL A 767 -46.54 -14.13 18.67
C VAL A 767 -46.07 -12.67 18.79
N GLY A 768 -46.35 -11.85 17.78
CA GLY A 768 -46.01 -10.43 17.75
C GLY A 768 -44.50 -10.10 17.79
N LEU A 769 -43.63 -11.07 17.50
CA LEU A 769 -42.18 -10.88 17.36
C LEU A 769 -41.78 -10.17 16.05
N HIS A 770 -42.60 -10.27 15.01
CA HIS A 770 -42.36 -9.65 13.72
C HIS A 770 -43.71 -9.20 13.12
N PRO A 771 -43.74 -8.15 12.27
CA PRO A 771 -44.95 -7.75 11.56
C PRO A 771 -45.51 -8.77 10.55
N GLY A 772 -44.84 -9.90 10.35
CA GLY A 772 -45.29 -11.05 9.55
C GLY A 772 -45.09 -12.34 10.34
N GLU A 773 -45.68 -13.46 9.91
CA GLU A 773 -45.53 -14.74 10.60
C GLU A 773 -44.09 -15.28 10.47
N TRP A 774 -43.30 -15.15 11.53
CA TRP A 774 -41.99 -15.79 11.66
C TRP A 774 -41.96 -16.64 12.92
N ARG A 775 -41.86 -17.97 12.74
CA ARG A 775 -41.80 -18.97 13.82
C ARG A 775 -40.49 -19.78 13.71
N PRO A 776 -39.74 -19.99 14.79
CA PRO A 776 -38.51 -20.79 14.77
C PRO A 776 -38.79 -22.32 14.76
N ASP A 777 -37.93 -23.10 14.10
CA ASP A 777 -38.07 -24.56 13.93
C ASP A 777 -37.71 -25.38 15.19
N VAL A 778 -38.34 -26.55 15.36
CA VAL A 778 -38.10 -27.48 16.47
C VAL A 778 -36.65 -28.00 16.56
N PRO A 779 -35.96 -28.41 15.47
CA PRO A 779 -34.56 -28.85 15.53
C PRO A 779 -33.60 -27.76 15.99
N ALA A 780 -33.91 -26.47 15.77
CA ALA A 780 -33.11 -25.36 16.25
C ALA A 780 -33.21 -25.22 17.78
N ALA A 781 -34.39 -25.45 18.35
CA ALA A 781 -34.58 -25.53 19.79
C ALA A 781 -33.82 -26.72 20.42
N VAL A 782 -33.85 -27.89 19.79
CA VAL A 782 -33.07 -29.08 20.23
C VAL A 782 -31.56 -28.82 20.15
N THR A 783 -31.10 -28.13 19.10
CA THR A 783 -29.70 -27.74 18.95
C THR A 783 -29.26 -26.77 20.06
N LEU A 784 -30.10 -25.78 20.43
CA LEU A 784 -29.86 -24.89 21.57
C LEU A 784 -29.75 -25.64 22.90
N LEU A 785 -30.54 -26.70 23.09
CA LEU A 785 -30.45 -27.58 24.27
C LEU A 785 -29.15 -28.40 24.28
N LEU A 786 -28.72 -28.95 23.14
CA LEU A 786 -27.43 -29.65 23.02
C LEU A 786 -26.23 -28.71 23.24
N VAL A 787 -26.34 -27.44 22.86
CA VAL A 787 -25.35 -26.40 23.18
C VAL A 787 -25.29 -26.16 24.69
N ALA A 788 -26.44 -26.07 25.37
CA ALA A 788 -26.49 -25.95 26.83
C ALA A 788 -25.86 -27.17 27.52
N ALA A 789 -26.10 -28.39 27.01
CA ALA A 789 -25.47 -29.62 27.49
C ALA A 789 -23.95 -29.63 27.28
N THR A 790 -23.49 -29.21 26.09
CA THR A 790 -22.06 -29.07 25.77
C THR A 790 -21.39 -28.05 26.69
N ALA A 791 -22.03 -26.91 26.96
CA ALA A 791 -21.56 -25.90 27.90
C ALA A 791 -21.46 -26.45 29.33
N ALA A 792 -22.41 -27.29 29.75
CA ALA A 792 -22.40 -27.95 31.05
C ALA A 792 -21.25 -28.96 31.19
N VAL A 793 -21.04 -29.84 30.20
CA VAL A 793 -19.93 -30.81 30.17
C VAL A 793 -18.57 -30.10 30.16
N LEU A 794 -18.44 -29.05 29.35
CA LEU A 794 -17.22 -28.24 29.30
C LEU A 794 -16.96 -27.54 30.63
N HIS A 795 -17.99 -27.01 31.29
CA HIS A 795 -17.86 -26.35 32.58
C HIS A 795 -17.47 -27.35 33.68
N ARG A 796 -18.06 -28.55 33.67
CA ARG A 796 -17.69 -29.66 34.57
C ARG A 796 -16.23 -30.07 34.36
N ALA A 797 -15.80 -30.26 33.11
CA ALA A 797 -14.42 -30.62 32.79
C ALA A 797 -13.38 -29.56 33.22
N ARG A 798 -13.80 -28.30 33.39
CA ARG A 798 -12.93 -27.20 33.84
C ARG A 798 -12.96 -26.97 35.36
N HIS A 799 -14.09 -27.17 36.03
CA HIS A 799 -14.31 -26.70 37.41
C HIS A 799 -14.82 -27.75 38.40
N GLY A 800 -15.07 -28.99 37.96
CA GLY A 800 -15.39 -30.12 38.83
C GLY A 800 -16.75 -30.09 39.56
N THR A 801 -17.52 -28.99 39.52
CA THR A 801 -18.77 -28.83 40.30
C THR A 801 -19.94 -28.29 39.47
N TRP A 802 -21.15 -28.79 39.72
CA TRP A 802 -22.38 -28.42 38.99
C TRP A 802 -23.00 -27.09 39.43
N ARG A 803 -22.87 -26.69 40.70
CA ARG A 803 -23.47 -25.45 41.26
C ARG A 803 -23.00 -24.16 40.55
N ARG A 804 -21.83 -24.18 39.92
CA ARG A 804 -21.26 -23.02 39.20
C ARG A 804 -21.71 -22.93 37.73
N ALA A 805 -22.43 -23.93 37.23
CA ALA A 805 -23.00 -23.95 35.88
C ALA A 805 -24.30 -23.12 35.76
N ALA A 806 -24.89 -22.65 36.86
CA ALA A 806 -26.18 -21.95 36.84
C ALA A 806 -26.21 -20.68 35.98
N VAL A 807 -25.13 -19.87 35.98
CA VAL A 807 -25.05 -18.63 35.20
C VAL A 807 -24.99 -18.86 33.68
N PRO A 808 -24.07 -19.68 33.12
CA PRO A 808 -24.06 -19.95 31.68
C PRO A 808 -25.31 -20.70 31.22
N VAL A 809 -25.83 -21.61 32.03
CA VAL A 809 -27.08 -22.32 31.72
C VAL A 809 -28.28 -21.37 31.73
N ALA A 810 -28.40 -20.48 32.73
CA ALA A 810 -29.48 -19.46 32.78
C ALA A 810 -29.42 -18.49 31.59
N SER A 811 -28.23 -18.20 31.07
CA SER A 811 -28.06 -17.31 29.91
C SER A 811 -28.47 -17.99 28.60
N CYS A 812 -28.17 -19.28 28.45
CA CYS A 812 -28.68 -20.08 27.34
C CYS A 812 -30.21 -20.25 27.43
N LEU A 813 -30.75 -20.42 28.65
CA LEU A 813 -32.19 -20.53 28.90
C LEU A 813 -32.95 -19.21 28.64
N ALA A 814 -32.36 -18.06 28.92
CA ALA A 814 -32.97 -16.75 28.65
C ALA A 814 -33.28 -16.50 27.16
N VAL A 815 -32.63 -17.24 26.25
CA VAL A 815 -32.89 -17.21 24.81
C VAL A 815 -33.67 -18.46 24.36
N ALA A 816 -33.35 -19.63 24.91
CA ALA A 816 -34.05 -20.88 24.57
C ALA A 816 -35.51 -20.90 25.01
N VAL A 817 -35.87 -20.25 26.12
CA VAL A 817 -37.26 -20.19 26.62
C VAL A 817 -38.15 -19.33 25.72
N PRO A 818 -37.80 -18.06 25.38
CA PRO A 818 -38.57 -17.29 24.41
C PRO A 818 -38.60 -17.94 23.02
N ALA A 819 -37.51 -18.57 22.57
CA ALA A 819 -37.47 -19.29 21.30
C ALA A 819 -38.40 -20.53 21.30
N GLY A 820 -38.48 -21.25 22.42
CA GLY A 820 -39.42 -22.35 22.61
C GLY A 820 -40.88 -21.87 22.65
N LEU A 821 -41.17 -20.80 23.40
CA LEU A 821 -42.50 -20.19 23.45
C LEU A 821 -42.96 -19.67 22.07
N ALA A 822 -42.02 -19.17 21.27
CA ALA A 822 -42.26 -18.76 19.89
C ALA A 822 -42.46 -19.96 18.95
N ALA A 823 -41.70 -21.04 19.11
CA ALA A 823 -41.87 -22.29 18.34
C ALA A 823 -43.23 -22.95 18.63
N VAL A 824 -43.76 -22.79 19.84
CA VAL A 824 -45.07 -23.32 20.28
C VAL A 824 -46.23 -22.34 20.02
N GLY A 825 -45.97 -21.06 19.77
CA GLY A 825 -46.96 -20.08 19.28
C GLY A 825 -47.72 -19.26 20.35
N ALA A 826 -47.07 -18.78 21.41
CA ALA A 826 -47.71 -17.95 22.47
C ALA A 826 -48.25 -16.57 21.98
N PRO A 827 -49.38 -16.03 22.53
CA PRO A 827 -50.05 -14.81 22.01
C PRO A 827 -49.37 -13.47 22.42
N TRP A 828 -49.45 -12.42 21.59
CA TRP A 828 -48.97 -11.06 21.94
C TRP A 828 -49.81 -10.44 23.08
N PRO A 829 -49.22 -9.70 24.06
CA PRO A 829 -47.81 -9.29 24.16
C PRO A 829 -46.92 -10.23 25.00
N THR A 830 -47.25 -11.53 25.19
CA THR A 830 -46.51 -12.40 26.12
C THR A 830 -45.03 -12.53 25.79
N VAL A 831 -44.68 -12.75 24.52
CA VAL A 831 -43.27 -12.92 24.11
C VAL A 831 -42.49 -11.60 24.20
N PRO A 832 -42.94 -10.45 23.67
CA PRO A 832 -42.24 -9.17 23.85
C PRO A 832 -42.15 -8.72 25.31
N ALA A 833 -43.19 -8.93 26.12
CA ALA A 833 -43.19 -8.55 27.53
C ALA A 833 -42.21 -9.40 28.36
N THR A 834 -42.15 -10.72 28.12
CA THR A 834 -41.19 -11.61 28.80
C THR A 834 -39.74 -11.32 28.38
N VAL A 835 -39.52 -10.98 27.11
CA VAL A 835 -38.22 -10.51 26.60
C VAL A 835 -37.83 -9.17 27.23
N PHE A 836 -38.75 -8.20 27.31
CA PHE A 836 -38.51 -6.87 27.93
C PHE A 836 -38.22 -6.99 29.44
N ALA A 837 -39.04 -7.75 30.17
CA ALA A 837 -38.87 -7.98 31.60
C ALA A 837 -37.60 -8.79 31.91
N GLY A 838 -37.32 -9.84 31.16
CA GLY A 838 -36.07 -10.62 31.25
C GLY A 838 -34.82 -9.76 31.02
N GLY A 839 -34.90 -8.83 30.08
CA GLY A 839 -33.86 -7.83 29.84
C GLY A 839 -33.66 -6.87 31.02
N LEU A 840 -34.75 -6.23 31.50
CA LEU A 840 -34.67 -5.23 32.58
C LEU A 840 -34.20 -5.87 33.89
N THR A 841 -34.66 -7.08 34.21
CA THR A 841 -34.22 -7.83 35.40
C THR A 841 -32.75 -8.22 35.33
N ALA A 842 -32.25 -8.63 34.15
CA ALA A 842 -30.83 -8.89 33.94
C ALA A 842 -29.98 -7.62 34.14
N LEU A 843 -30.43 -6.46 33.63
CA LEU A 843 -29.74 -5.17 33.79
C LEU A 843 -29.78 -4.64 35.23
N LEU A 844 -30.94 -4.68 35.89
CA LEU A 844 -31.11 -4.24 37.28
C LEU A 844 -30.33 -5.16 38.24
N GLY A 845 -30.41 -6.48 38.05
CA GLY A 845 -29.64 -7.46 38.81
C GLY A 845 -28.13 -7.26 38.64
N ALA A 846 -27.67 -6.98 37.42
CA ALA A 846 -26.28 -6.62 37.16
C ALA A 846 -25.86 -5.32 37.89
N ALA A 847 -26.73 -4.29 37.90
CA ALA A 847 -26.45 -2.98 38.50
C ALA A 847 -26.43 -2.98 40.04
N VAL A 848 -27.27 -3.80 40.68
CA VAL A 848 -27.40 -3.87 42.15
C VAL A 848 -26.49 -4.94 42.78
N SER A 849 -25.98 -5.91 42.00
CA SER A 849 -25.16 -7.01 42.53
C SER A 849 -23.78 -6.58 43.08
N ALA A 850 -23.45 -7.06 44.29
CA ALA A 850 -22.18 -6.77 44.97
C ALA A 850 -20.99 -7.59 44.42
N ARG A 851 -21.21 -8.76 43.79
CA ARG A 851 -20.13 -9.65 43.35
C ARG A 851 -19.72 -9.39 41.89
N VAL A 852 -18.54 -8.79 41.73
CA VAL A 852 -18.05 -8.04 40.55
C VAL A 852 -17.92 -8.84 39.25
N GLY A 853 -17.80 -10.16 39.27
CA GLY A 853 -17.20 -10.86 38.13
C GLY A 853 -18.13 -11.30 36.99
N ARG A 854 -19.24 -11.98 37.28
CA ARG A 854 -19.91 -12.84 36.27
C ARG A 854 -21.31 -12.39 35.88
N ALA A 855 -22.08 -11.83 36.82
CA ALA A 855 -23.41 -11.30 36.54
C ALA A 855 -23.36 -10.11 35.58
N ALA A 856 -22.40 -9.18 35.75
CA ALA A 856 -22.25 -8.04 34.84
C ALA A 856 -21.70 -8.43 33.45
N ARG A 857 -20.76 -9.38 33.38
CA ARG A 857 -20.15 -9.83 32.11
C ARG A 857 -21.12 -10.56 31.18
N VAL A 858 -22.19 -11.13 31.73
CA VAL A 858 -23.17 -11.90 30.96
C VAL A 858 -24.53 -11.20 30.93
N GLY A 859 -24.96 -10.60 32.04
CA GLY A 859 -26.24 -9.91 32.16
C GLY A 859 -26.33 -8.59 31.39
N VAL A 860 -25.23 -7.84 31.23
CA VAL A 860 -25.24 -6.61 30.42
C VAL A 860 -25.34 -6.88 28.91
N PRO A 861 -24.47 -7.71 28.29
CA PRO A 861 -24.55 -7.97 26.85
C PRO A 861 -25.81 -8.76 26.46
N LEU A 862 -26.43 -9.48 27.39
CA LEU A 862 -27.69 -10.19 27.15
C LEU A 862 -28.92 -9.31 27.44
N GLY A 863 -28.89 -8.53 28.53
CA GLY A 863 -30.02 -7.72 28.96
C GLY A 863 -30.28 -6.51 28.06
N LEU A 864 -29.24 -5.89 27.49
CA LEU A 864 -29.37 -4.75 26.59
C LEU A 864 -30.12 -5.09 25.28
N PRO A 865 -29.77 -6.15 24.52
CA PRO A 865 -30.52 -6.50 23.31
C PRO A 865 -31.92 -7.01 23.64
N LEU A 866 -32.12 -7.74 24.75
CA LEU A 866 -33.45 -8.18 25.19
C LEU A 866 -34.35 -7.00 25.57
N THR A 867 -33.84 -5.99 26.28
CA THR A 867 -34.63 -4.78 26.59
C THR A 867 -34.98 -3.99 25.34
N GLY A 868 -34.05 -3.82 24.40
CA GLY A 868 -34.34 -3.13 23.15
C GLY A 868 -35.33 -3.89 22.25
N ALA A 869 -35.17 -5.21 22.11
CA ALA A 869 -36.08 -6.07 21.34
C ALA A 869 -37.47 -6.12 21.97
N GLY A 870 -37.53 -6.25 23.30
CA GLY A 870 -38.79 -6.22 24.05
C GLY A 870 -39.51 -4.88 23.92
N LEU A 871 -38.79 -3.75 24.05
CA LEU A 871 -39.36 -2.42 23.86
C LEU A 871 -39.86 -2.23 22.42
N ALA A 872 -39.09 -2.64 21.41
CA ALA A 872 -39.50 -2.55 20.02
C ALA A 872 -40.79 -3.32 19.73
N GLY A 873 -40.99 -4.49 20.34
CA GLY A 873 -42.24 -5.26 20.26
C GLY A 873 -43.45 -4.64 21.00
N LEU A 874 -43.24 -3.59 21.81
CA LEU A 874 -44.30 -2.84 22.52
C LEU A 874 -44.69 -1.53 21.83
N VAL A 875 -43.84 -0.99 20.95
CA VAL A 875 -44.06 0.23 20.16
C VAL A 875 -45.25 0.18 19.16
N PRO A 876 -45.79 -0.98 18.72
CA PRO A 876 -46.94 -1.01 17.79
C PRO A 876 -48.19 -0.27 18.30
N THR A 877 -48.31 -0.03 19.61
CA THR A 877 -49.44 0.69 20.21
C THR A 877 -48.99 1.95 20.96
N ARG A 878 -49.81 3.01 20.93
CA ARG A 878 -49.60 4.26 21.70
C ARG A 878 -49.38 3.97 23.20
N PRO A 879 -50.25 3.20 23.90
CA PRO A 879 -50.03 2.88 25.32
C PRO A 879 -48.77 2.03 25.54
N GLY A 880 -48.47 1.04 24.69
CA GLY A 880 -47.25 0.23 24.81
C GLY A 880 -45.96 1.04 24.71
N THR A 881 -45.94 2.06 23.84
CA THR A 881 -44.80 3.00 23.70
C THR A 881 -44.64 3.87 24.95
N ILE A 882 -45.73 4.46 25.46
CA ILE A 882 -45.70 5.34 26.63
C ILE A 882 -45.29 4.54 27.88
N VAL A 883 -45.89 3.37 28.10
CA VAL A 883 -45.56 2.48 29.23
C VAL A 883 -44.11 2.00 29.13
N GLY A 884 -43.66 1.57 27.96
CA GLY A 884 -42.28 1.13 27.75
C GLY A 884 -41.25 2.22 28.04
N LEU A 885 -41.47 3.45 27.55
CA LEU A 885 -40.59 4.60 27.80
C LEU A 885 -40.64 5.08 29.26
N ALA A 886 -41.82 5.06 29.89
CA ALA A 886 -41.97 5.41 31.31
C ALA A 886 -41.24 4.40 32.22
N VAL A 887 -41.42 3.09 31.99
CA VAL A 887 -40.71 2.02 32.72
C VAL A 887 -39.21 2.10 32.49
N LEU A 888 -38.77 2.41 31.25
CA LEU A 888 -37.35 2.59 30.96
C LEU A 888 -36.77 3.81 31.66
N THR A 889 -37.49 4.93 31.70
CA THR A 889 -37.10 6.15 32.42
C THR A 889 -36.98 5.88 33.92
N ALA A 890 -37.97 5.21 34.51
CA ALA A 890 -37.97 4.82 35.92
C ALA A 890 -36.84 3.84 36.25
N THR A 891 -36.60 2.83 35.40
CA THR A 891 -35.52 1.87 35.59
C THR A 891 -34.15 2.54 35.44
N GLY A 892 -33.98 3.45 34.47
CA GLY A 892 -32.76 4.24 34.29
C GLY A 892 -32.47 5.13 35.50
N LEU A 893 -33.48 5.81 36.03
CA LEU A 893 -33.39 6.61 37.26
C LEU A 893 -33.06 5.72 38.47
N ALA A 894 -33.71 4.57 38.61
CA ALA A 894 -33.42 3.61 39.68
C ALA A 894 -31.98 3.08 39.61
N VAL A 895 -31.49 2.78 38.41
CA VAL A 895 -30.08 2.37 38.19
C VAL A 895 -29.12 3.54 38.48
N GLY A 896 -29.47 4.77 38.11
CA GLY A 896 -28.72 6.00 38.37
C GLY A 896 -28.61 6.34 39.87
N VAL A 897 -29.69 6.13 40.62
CA VAL A 897 -29.79 6.42 42.06
C VAL A 897 -29.26 5.26 42.91
N ALA A 898 -29.78 4.05 42.71
CA ALA A 898 -29.55 2.87 43.55
C ALA A 898 -28.40 1.98 43.07
N GLY A 899 -27.86 2.21 41.87
CA GLY A 899 -26.73 1.44 41.36
C GLY A 899 -25.55 1.47 42.35
N ARG A 900 -24.85 0.35 42.53
CA ARG A 900 -23.72 0.32 43.48
C ARG A 900 -22.42 0.86 42.90
N ARG A 901 -22.34 1.06 41.58
CA ARG A 901 -21.12 1.44 40.86
C ARG A 901 -21.37 2.63 39.95
N VAL A 902 -20.39 3.52 39.86
CA VAL A 902 -20.40 4.66 38.92
C VAL A 902 -20.57 4.20 37.48
N THR A 903 -19.96 3.08 37.11
CA THR A 903 -20.07 2.47 35.77
C THR A 903 -21.47 1.94 35.43
N ALA A 904 -22.31 1.69 36.44
CA ALA A 904 -23.72 1.34 36.24
C ALA A 904 -24.61 2.59 36.35
N ARG A 905 -24.29 3.53 37.24
CA ARG A 905 -25.06 4.77 37.44
C ARG A 905 -25.02 5.69 36.24
N ILE A 906 -23.85 5.93 35.64
CA ILE A 906 -23.71 6.79 34.46
C ILE A 906 -24.62 6.32 33.32
N PRO A 907 -24.58 5.06 32.84
CA PRO A 907 -25.49 4.62 31.79
C PRO A 907 -26.95 4.63 32.25
N GLY A 908 -27.25 4.43 33.53
CA GLY A 908 -28.60 4.63 34.09
C GLY A 908 -29.10 6.06 33.91
N TRP A 909 -28.28 7.07 34.29
CA TRP A 909 -28.59 8.48 34.08
C TRP A 909 -28.76 8.82 32.60
N LEU A 910 -27.86 8.35 31.73
CA LEU A 910 -27.94 8.58 30.29
C LEU A 910 -29.20 7.95 29.68
N ALA A 911 -29.54 6.71 30.06
CA ALA A 911 -30.74 6.02 29.62
C ALA A 911 -32.01 6.74 30.09
N ALA A 912 -32.02 7.24 31.34
CA ALA A 912 -33.13 8.03 31.87
C ALA A 912 -33.33 9.34 31.09
N VAL A 913 -32.26 10.09 30.81
CA VAL A 913 -32.36 11.35 30.06
C VAL A 913 -32.82 11.09 28.62
N THR A 914 -32.27 10.07 27.95
CA THR A 914 -32.67 9.72 26.58
C THR A 914 -34.12 9.24 26.54
N ALA A 915 -34.55 8.39 27.48
CA ALA A 915 -35.94 7.93 27.57
C ALA A 915 -36.90 9.09 27.89
N ALA A 916 -36.50 10.05 28.73
CA ALA A 916 -37.27 11.25 29.04
C ALA A 916 -37.40 12.20 27.83
N VAL A 917 -36.34 12.39 27.04
CA VAL A 917 -36.40 13.16 25.78
C VAL A 917 -37.32 12.48 24.78
N LEU A 918 -37.21 11.15 24.60
CA LEU A 918 -38.10 10.38 23.73
C LEU A 918 -39.56 10.45 24.21
N LEU A 919 -39.78 10.41 25.53
CA LEU A 919 -41.10 10.57 26.13
C LEU A 919 -41.65 11.99 25.91
N ALA A 920 -40.82 13.03 26.04
CA ALA A 920 -41.19 14.43 25.75
C ALA A 920 -41.51 14.69 24.28
N VAL A 921 -41.00 13.86 23.37
CA VAL A 921 -41.40 13.86 21.95
C VAL A 921 -42.66 13.00 21.73
N ALA A 922 -42.72 11.80 22.31
CA ALA A 922 -43.84 10.86 22.14
C ALA A 922 -45.15 11.39 22.74
N GLY A 923 -45.10 12.14 23.85
CA GLY A 923 -46.26 12.70 24.54
C GLY A 923 -47.10 13.64 23.66
N PRO A 924 -46.56 14.80 23.24
CA PRO A 924 -47.27 15.73 22.36
C PRO A 924 -47.71 15.07 21.05
N ARG A 925 -46.95 14.11 20.52
CA ARG A 925 -47.31 13.37 19.29
C ARG A 925 -48.43 12.37 19.51
N ALA A 926 -48.51 11.73 20.67
CA ALA A 926 -49.63 10.86 21.03
C ALA A 926 -50.92 11.67 21.26
N ALA A 927 -50.78 12.96 21.57
CA ALA A 927 -51.84 13.97 21.64
C ALA A 927 -51.99 14.80 20.35
N ASP A 928 -51.39 14.35 19.23
CA ASP A 928 -51.52 14.92 17.89
C ASP A 928 -51.10 16.41 17.73
N GLN A 929 -50.15 16.88 18.56
CA GLN A 929 -49.57 18.23 18.50
C GLN A 929 -48.38 18.36 17.52
N PRO A 930 -48.13 19.56 16.94
CA PRO A 930 -46.99 19.82 16.05
C PRO A 930 -45.61 19.61 16.70
N LEU A 931 -44.63 19.15 15.91
CA LEU A 931 -43.22 18.91 16.32
C LEU A 931 -42.56 20.06 17.08
N ARG A 932 -42.85 21.30 16.66
CA ARG A 932 -42.26 22.52 17.23
C ARG A 932 -42.56 22.71 18.72
N TYR A 933 -43.69 22.20 19.22
CA TYR A 933 -44.01 22.23 20.65
C TYR A 933 -43.21 21.19 21.45
N ALA A 934 -42.86 20.07 20.83
CA ALA A 934 -41.96 19.10 21.45
C ALA A 934 -40.55 19.68 21.65
N ALA A 935 -40.09 20.59 20.77
CA ALA A 935 -38.79 21.25 20.93
C ALA A 935 -38.70 22.04 22.25
N LEU A 936 -39.79 22.68 22.69
CA LEU A 936 -39.83 23.41 23.96
C LEU A 936 -39.79 22.47 25.17
N LEU A 937 -40.49 21.34 25.13
CA LEU A 937 -40.43 20.32 26.19
C LEU A 937 -39.06 19.64 26.26
N VAL A 938 -38.43 19.39 25.11
CA VAL A 938 -37.06 18.86 25.04
C VAL A 938 -36.05 19.88 25.58
N LEU A 939 -36.23 21.18 25.30
CA LEU A 939 -35.41 22.25 25.88
C LEU A 939 -35.62 22.36 27.40
N ALA A 940 -36.83 22.14 27.90
CA ALA A 940 -37.10 22.06 29.34
C ALA A 940 -36.38 20.86 29.98
N VAL A 941 -36.40 19.68 29.36
CA VAL A 941 -35.62 18.51 29.80
C VAL A 941 -34.11 18.82 29.77
N ALA A 942 -33.62 19.52 28.73
CA ALA A 942 -32.23 19.96 28.64
C ALA A 942 -31.84 20.91 29.80
N ALA A 943 -32.70 21.86 30.15
CA ALA A 943 -32.47 22.77 31.26
C ALA A 943 -32.47 22.04 32.62
N VAL A 944 -33.43 21.13 32.84
CA VAL A 944 -33.53 20.33 34.08
C VAL A 944 -32.32 19.40 34.24
N THR A 945 -31.85 18.78 33.16
CA THR A 945 -30.69 17.88 33.19
C THR A 945 -29.40 18.64 33.50
N VAL A 946 -29.18 19.81 32.87
CA VAL A 946 -28.05 20.69 33.21
C VAL A 946 -28.12 21.13 34.67
N ALA A 947 -29.31 21.47 35.19
CA ALA A 947 -29.50 21.79 36.61
C ALA A 947 -29.23 20.59 37.54
N GLY A 948 -29.68 19.40 37.18
CA GLY A 948 -29.44 18.14 37.91
C GLY A 948 -27.95 17.79 37.98
N GLY A 949 -27.20 18.04 36.90
CA GLY A 949 -25.74 17.89 36.88
C GLY A 949 -25.01 18.82 37.86
N VAL A 950 -25.58 20.00 38.16
CA VAL A 950 -25.08 20.90 39.21
C VAL A 950 -25.38 20.36 40.60
N LEU A 951 -26.60 19.86 40.84
CA LEU A 951 -26.99 19.30 42.14
C LEU A 951 -26.11 18.11 42.53
N LEU A 952 -25.85 17.20 41.58
CA LEU A 952 -24.95 16.05 41.76
C LEU A 952 -23.53 16.50 42.15
N ARG A 953 -23.03 17.60 41.59
CA ARG A 953 -21.72 18.15 41.93
C ARG A 953 -21.67 18.79 43.31
N ARG A 954 -22.72 19.51 43.72
CA ARG A 954 -22.82 20.14 45.06
C ARG A 954 -22.84 19.12 46.19
N VAL A 955 -23.58 18.02 46.02
CA VAL A 955 -23.58 16.91 46.99
C VAL A 955 -22.18 16.32 47.13
N GLY A 956 -21.41 16.30 46.05
CA GLY A 956 -20.02 15.83 46.07
C GLY A 956 -19.00 16.79 46.72
N THR A 957 -19.26 18.10 46.74
CA THR A 957 -18.39 19.08 47.41
C THR A 957 -18.69 19.21 48.90
N ALA A 958 -19.97 19.17 49.30
CA ALA A 958 -20.38 19.23 50.70
C ALA A 958 -19.86 18.03 51.53
N SER A 959 -19.80 16.85 50.91
CA SER A 959 -19.25 15.64 51.55
C SER A 959 -17.72 15.60 51.61
N GLY A 960 -17.02 16.52 50.93
CA GLY A 960 -15.56 16.61 50.93
C GLY A 960 -14.97 17.63 51.90
N ALA A 961 -15.73 18.67 52.27
CA ALA A 961 -15.25 19.76 53.14
C ALA A 961 -15.26 19.42 54.64
N ALA A 962 -15.89 18.32 55.06
CA ALA A 962 -16.08 17.95 56.46
C ALA A 962 -14.86 17.25 57.14
N ARG A 963 -13.64 17.39 56.62
CA ARG A 963 -12.43 16.86 57.29
C ARG A 963 -11.28 17.88 57.26
N PRO A 964 -11.02 18.63 58.35
CA PRO A 964 -9.71 19.24 58.54
C PRO A 964 -8.73 18.13 58.95
N VAL A 965 -7.72 17.88 58.13
CA VAL A 965 -6.63 16.95 58.45
C VAL A 965 -5.55 17.75 59.16
N GLY A 966 -5.37 17.47 60.46
CA GLY A 966 -4.25 17.96 61.25
C GLY A 966 -2.91 17.34 60.82
N GLU A 967 -1.87 18.14 60.93
CA GLU A 967 -0.46 17.82 60.66
C GLU A 967 0.09 16.73 61.59
N ALA A 968 0.96 15.85 61.05
CA ALA A 968 2.29 15.50 61.57
C ALA A 968 2.76 14.11 61.10
N GLY A 969 4.05 13.98 60.74
CA GLY A 969 4.82 12.75 60.99
C GLY A 969 5.54 12.07 59.81
N SER A 970 6.79 12.49 59.57
CA SER A 970 8.00 11.77 59.07
C SER A 970 7.97 10.80 57.85
N PRO A 971 8.98 10.86 56.95
CA PRO A 971 9.14 9.95 55.81
C PRO A 971 10.03 8.74 56.16
N GLY A 972 9.51 7.53 55.99
CA GLY A 972 10.28 6.29 56.06
C GLY A 972 9.46 5.09 55.61
N ASP A 973 9.91 4.44 54.54
CA ASP A 973 9.53 3.09 54.07
C ASP A 973 8.06 2.76 53.81
N SER A 974 7.59 3.06 52.59
CA SER A 974 6.59 2.22 51.91
C SER A 974 6.52 2.47 50.39
N ALA A 975 7.53 2.03 49.65
CA ALA A 975 7.46 1.85 48.20
C ALA A 975 7.23 0.37 47.88
N ALA A 976 5.99 -0.11 48.02
CA ALA A 976 5.40 -1.29 47.35
C ALA A 976 4.12 -1.76 48.07
N ARG A 977 3.07 -0.94 48.07
CA ARG A 977 1.67 -1.40 48.29
C ARG A 977 0.69 -0.32 47.81
N THR A 978 0.72 -0.01 46.52
CA THR A 978 -0.25 0.89 45.87
C THR A 978 -0.70 0.34 44.52
N VAL A 979 -1.21 -0.89 44.47
CA VAL A 979 -2.03 -1.36 43.32
C VAL A 979 -3.10 -2.35 43.78
N GLU A 980 -3.87 -2.06 44.84
CA GLU A 980 -5.17 -2.75 45.02
C GLU A 980 -6.15 -2.05 45.97
N SER A 981 -6.28 -0.72 45.85
CA SER A 981 -7.37 0.02 46.52
C SER A 981 -7.95 1.11 45.61
N ALA A 982 -8.17 0.78 44.33
CA ALA A 982 -9.02 1.57 43.42
C ALA A 982 -10.54 1.47 43.74
N GLY A 983 -10.90 1.15 44.99
CA GLY A 983 -12.26 0.82 45.40
C GLY A 983 -12.97 1.89 46.22
N CYS A 984 -12.25 2.77 46.91
CA CYS A 984 -12.87 3.84 47.70
C CYS A 984 -12.58 5.19 47.04
N ALA A 985 -13.13 5.38 45.84
CA ALA A 985 -13.33 6.72 45.31
C ALA A 985 -14.11 7.50 46.38
N VAL A 986 -13.46 8.50 46.96
CA VAL A 986 -14.10 9.49 47.84
C VAL A 986 -15.45 9.84 47.20
N PRO A 987 -16.60 9.59 47.86
CA PRO A 987 -17.93 9.66 47.24
C PRO A 987 -18.17 10.94 46.42
N GLY A 988 -17.51 12.03 46.80
CA GLY A 988 -17.55 13.31 46.09
C GLY A 988 -16.87 13.36 44.71
N ALA A 989 -15.84 12.56 44.42
CA ALA A 989 -15.21 12.52 43.09
C ALA A 989 -16.11 11.81 42.06
N ALA A 990 -16.72 10.70 42.45
CA ALA A 990 -17.67 9.94 41.64
C ALA A 990 -18.89 10.78 41.23
N ARG A 991 -19.48 11.50 42.19
CA ARG A 991 -20.62 12.40 41.95
C ARG A 991 -20.29 13.57 41.02
N ARG A 992 -19.03 14.01 40.98
CA ARG A 992 -18.57 15.05 40.04
C ARG A 992 -18.53 14.57 38.59
N VAL A 993 -18.11 13.32 38.37
CA VAL A 993 -18.10 12.69 37.03
C VAL A 993 -19.53 12.42 36.55
N GLU A 994 -20.40 11.92 37.43
CA GLU A 994 -21.84 11.75 37.14
C GLU A 994 -22.47 13.09 36.74
N GLY A 995 -22.23 14.15 37.51
CA GLY A 995 -22.77 15.49 37.21
C GLY A 995 -22.25 16.09 35.91
N ALA A 996 -21.00 15.80 35.51
CA ALA A 996 -20.47 16.21 34.21
C ALA A 996 -21.11 15.42 33.04
N ALA A 997 -21.32 14.11 33.21
CA ALA A 997 -21.95 13.28 32.18
C ALA A 997 -23.40 13.70 31.91
N VAL A 998 -24.18 13.99 32.97
CA VAL A 998 -25.57 14.47 32.88
C VAL A 998 -25.64 15.86 32.27
N GLU A 999 -24.67 16.72 32.55
CA GLU A 999 -24.60 18.04 31.93
C GLU A 999 -24.34 17.96 30.41
N VAL A 1000 -23.39 17.12 29.98
CA VAL A 1000 -23.07 16.94 28.56
C VAL A 1000 -24.30 16.43 27.79
N THR A 1001 -25.05 15.49 28.35
CA THR A 1001 -26.30 15.05 27.72
C THR A 1001 -27.39 16.12 27.72
N GLY A 1002 -27.43 16.99 28.73
CA GLY A 1002 -28.28 18.18 28.71
C GLY A 1002 -27.96 19.12 27.55
N HIS A 1003 -26.67 19.38 27.27
CA HIS A 1003 -26.27 20.13 26.07
C HIS A 1003 -26.64 19.40 24.77
N GLY A 1004 -26.54 18.07 24.74
CA GLY A 1004 -27.01 17.26 23.62
C GLY A 1004 -28.53 17.37 23.38
N ALA A 1005 -29.34 17.37 24.45
CA ALA A 1005 -30.78 17.57 24.35
C ALA A 1005 -31.14 18.96 23.82
N ALA A 1006 -30.39 20.00 24.16
CA ALA A 1006 -30.58 21.34 23.60
C ALA A 1006 -30.31 21.38 22.09
N LEU A 1007 -29.30 20.66 21.59
CA LEU A 1007 -29.08 20.50 20.14
C LEU A 1007 -30.23 19.75 19.44
N VAL A 1008 -30.79 18.74 20.10
CA VAL A 1008 -32.00 18.04 19.60
C VAL A 1008 -33.19 19.00 19.52
N ALA A 1009 -33.36 19.90 20.50
CA ALA A 1009 -34.39 20.93 20.44
C ALA A 1009 -34.22 21.86 19.22
N VAL A 1010 -32.99 22.29 18.90
CA VAL A 1010 -32.67 23.08 17.69
C VAL A 1010 -32.97 22.29 16.41
N ALA A 1011 -32.70 20.98 16.39
CA ALA A 1011 -33.01 20.13 15.24
C ALA A 1011 -34.52 19.96 15.02
N LEU A 1012 -35.30 19.87 16.10
CA LEU A 1012 -36.77 19.75 16.03
C LEU A 1012 -37.46 21.02 15.50
N THR A 1013 -36.75 22.16 15.43
CA THR A 1013 -37.25 23.41 14.82
C THR A 1013 -36.80 23.58 13.36
N ALA A 1014 -36.19 22.55 12.75
CA ALA A 1014 -35.77 22.58 11.35
C ALA A 1014 -36.93 22.96 10.41
N GLY A 1015 -36.65 23.86 9.46
CA GLY A 1015 -37.65 24.43 8.55
C GLY A 1015 -38.34 25.69 9.06
N ALA A 1016 -38.12 26.10 10.32
CA ALA A 1016 -38.72 27.30 10.89
C ALA A 1016 -37.66 28.19 11.57
N VAL A 1017 -36.98 29.02 10.76
CA VAL A 1017 -35.81 29.85 11.17
C VAL A 1017 -36.06 30.66 12.45
N ARG A 1018 -37.29 31.15 12.66
CA ARG A 1018 -37.67 31.90 13.87
C ARG A 1018 -37.67 31.06 15.15
N TYR A 1019 -38.12 29.80 15.10
CA TYR A 1019 -38.09 28.91 16.25
C TYR A 1019 -36.66 28.46 16.56
N THR A 1020 -35.83 28.24 15.53
CA THR A 1020 -34.40 27.97 15.69
C THR A 1020 -33.69 29.14 16.36
N ALA A 1021 -33.96 30.38 15.92
CA ALA A 1021 -33.45 31.57 16.58
C ALA A 1021 -33.93 31.64 18.05
N THR A 1022 -35.21 31.36 18.32
CA THR A 1022 -35.77 31.37 19.69
C THR A 1022 -35.08 30.34 20.60
N VAL A 1023 -34.82 29.12 20.11
CA VAL A 1023 -34.10 28.09 20.88
C VAL A 1023 -32.64 28.51 21.14
N CYS A 1024 -31.96 29.08 20.14
CA CYS A 1024 -30.58 29.58 20.30
C CYS A 1024 -30.49 30.71 21.32
N LEU A 1025 -31.42 31.68 21.29
CA LEU A 1025 -31.49 32.78 22.24
C LEU A 1025 -31.83 32.28 23.65
N LEU A 1026 -32.86 31.44 23.82
CA LEU A 1026 -33.24 30.88 25.13
C LEU A 1026 -32.13 30.02 25.74
N TRP A 1027 -31.40 29.28 24.90
CA TRP A 1027 -30.24 28.53 25.34
C TRP A 1027 -29.04 29.44 25.67
N GLY A 1028 -28.82 30.50 24.90
CA GLY A 1028 -27.85 31.56 25.19
C GLY A 1028 -28.10 32.21 26.56
N VAL A 1029 -29.36 32.53 26.87
CA VAL A 1029 -29.79 32.99 28.19
C VAL A 1029 -29.53 31.95 29.27
N ALA A 1030 -29.86 30.67 29.05
CA ALA A 1030 -29.60 29.61 30.03
C ALA A 1030 -28.10 29.44 30.35
N LEU A 1031 -27.23 29.56 29.34
CA LEU A 1031 -25.77 29.55 29.50
C LEU A 1031 -25.25 30.83 30.16
N GLY A 1032 -25.81 32.00 29.82
CA GLY A 1032 -25.47 33.29 30.42
C GLY A 1032 -25.83 33.36 31.91
N LEU A 1033 -27.05 32.93 32.28
CA LEU A 1033 -27.48 32.80 33.68
C LEU A 1033 -26.57 31.86 34.47
N ARG A 1034 -26.02 30.84 33.81
CA ARG A 1034 -25.05 29.94 34.41
C ARG A 1034 -23.69 30.59 34.62
N ALA A 1035 -23.22 31.42 33.68
CA ALA A 1035 -21.97 32.18 33.78
C ALA A 1035 -21.99 33.24 34.91
N LEU A 1036 -23.18 33.68 35.34
CA LEU A 1036 -23.34 34.62 36.45
C LEU A 1036 -23.22 33.99 37.85
N ARG A 1037 -23.14 32.65 37.95
CA ARG A 1037 -23.05 31.98 39.25
C ARG A 1037 -21.67 32.17 39.90
N PRO A 1038 -21.59 32.66 41.16
CA PRO A 1038 -20.31 32.96 41.83
C PRO A 1038 -19.41 31.76 42.09
N ALA A 1039 -19.98 30.55 42.11
CA ALA A 1039 -19.28 29.32 42.51
C ALA A 1039 -18.56 28.58 41.36
N GLU A 1040 -18.57 29.12 40.13
CA GLU A 1040 -17.91 28.47 38.99
C GLU A 1040 -16.45 28.92 38.84
N PRO A 1041 -15.51 27.99 38.56
CA PRO A 1041 -14.12 28.34 38.33
C PRO A 1041 -13.97 29.20 37.07
N GLU A 1042 -13.05 30.16 37.12
CA GLU A 1042 -12.79 31.16 36.07
C GLU A 1042 -12.77 30.60 34.63
N PRO A 1043 -12.05 29.50 34.30
CA PRO A 1043 -12.03 28.96 32.92
C PRO A 1043 -13.39 28.43 32.45
N ARG A 1044 -14.23 27.90 33.35
CA ARG A 1044 -15.58 27.42 32.98
C ARG A 1044 -16.54 28.58 32.80
N ARG A 1045 -16.40 29.63 33.60
CA ARG A 1045 -17.16 30.86 33.45
C ARG A 1045 -16.93 31.46 32.07
N TRP A 1046 -15.67 31.58 31.64
CA TRP A 1046 -15.31 32.03 30.29
C TRP A 1046 -15.86 31.11 29.19
N ALA A 1047 -15.89 29.78 29.41
CA ALA A 1047 -16.50 28.85 28.46
C ALA A 1047 -18.02 29.03 28.30
N TYR A 1048 -18.76 29.30 29.39
CA TYR A 1048 -20.19 29.60 29.31
C TYR A 1048 -20.46 30.97 28.68
N VAL A 1049 -19.62 31.97 28.95
CA VAL A 1049 -19.70 33.29 28.29
C VAL A 1049 -19.44 33.16 26.79
N ALA A 1050 -18.42 32.40 26.38
CA ALA A 1050 -18.15 32.14 24.97
C ALA A 1050 -19.28 31.34 24.31
N GLY A 1051 -19.80 30.30 24.96
CA GLY A 1051 -20.93 29.51 24.47
C GLY A 1051 -22.22 30.31 24.33
N ALA A 1052 -22.51 31.19 25.29
CA ALA A 1052 -23.63 32.14 25.18
C ALA A 1052 -23.41 33.11 24.02
N GLY A 1053 -22.23 33.73 23.90
CA GLY A 1053 -21.91 34.65 22.80
C GLY A 1053 -22.01 34.01 21.41
N VAL A 1054 -21.62 32.75 21.26
CA VAL A 1054 -21.78 31.99 20.01
C VAL A 1054 -23.26 31.70 19.73
N ALA A 1055 -24.02 31.26 20.73
CA ALA A 1055 -25.45 30.98 20.56
C ALA A 1055 -26.25 32.24 20.18
N GLU A 1056 -25.92 33.37 20.79
CA GLU A 1056 -26.51 34.69 20.49
C GLU A 1056 -26.11 35.19 19.10
N LEU A 1057 -24.81 35.17 18.75
CA LEU A 1057 -24.33 35.58 17.41
C LEU A 1057 -24.96 34.74 16.30
N PHE A 1058 -25.09 33.43 16.53
CA PHE A 1058 -25.75 32.52 15.59
C PHE A 1058 -27.26 32.82 15.49
N GLY A 1059 -27.92 33.09 16.61
CA GLY A 1059 -29.32 33.55 16.63
C GLY A 1059 -29.53 34.82 15.82
N VAL A 1060 -28.63 35.81 15.96
CA VAL A 1060 -28.67 37.08 15.21
C VAL A 1060 -28.43 36.88 13.72
N TRP A 1061 -27.46 36.03 13.33
CA TRP A 1061 -27.26 35.69 11.91
C TRP A 1061 -28.47 34.98 11.30
N LEU A 1062 -29.12 34.07 12.03
CA LEU A 1062 -30.35 33.43 11.58
C LEU A 1062 -31.49 34.44 11.40
N LEU A 1063 -31.57 35.46 12.26
CA LEU A 1063 -32.53 36.56 12.10
C LEU A 1063 -32.21 37.44 10.88
N LEU A 1064 -30.93 37.79 10.64
CA LEU A 1064 -30.49 38.55 9.46
C LEU A 1064 -30.71 37.77 8.15
N ALA A 1065 -30.47 36.47 8.16
CA ALA A 1065 -30.76 35.58 7.04
C ALA A 1065 -32.26 35.46 6.78
N ALA A 1066 -33.07 35.36 7.84
CA ALA A 1066 -34.53 35.42 7.73
C ALA A 1066 -35.01 36.77 7.16
N ALA A 1067 -34.26 37.85 7.37
CA ALA A 1067 -34.50 39.19 6.83
C ALA A 1067 -33.91 39.45 5.43
N ARG A 1068 -33.13 38.52 4.84
CA ARG A 1068 -32.55 38.56 3.47
C ARG A 1068 -31.61 39.74 3.16
N VAL A 1069 -30.65 40.03 4.03
CA VAL A 1069 -29.62 41.07 3.81
C VAL A 1069 -28.54 40.61 2.81
N ALA A 1070 -28.23 41.42 1.78
CA ALA A 1070 -27.37 41.07 0.63
C ALA A 1070 -25.84 41.31 0.76
N PRO A 1071 -25.32 42.39 1.39
CA PRO A 1071 -23.87 42.59 1.49
C PRO A 1071 -23.22 41.57 2.44
N VAL A 1072 -22.14 40.92 1.98
CA VAL A 1072 -21.38 39.92 2.77
C VAL A 1072 -20.76 40.57 4.02
N GLU A 1073 -20.48 41.86 3.94
CA GLU A 1073 -19.96 42.69 5.03
C GLU A 1073 -20.92 42.76 6.23
N ALA A 1074 -22.23 42.63 6.03
CA ALA A 1074 -23.20 42.61 7.12
C ALA A 1074 -23.09 41.34 8.00
N TYR A 1075 -22.54 40.26 7.45
CA TYR A 1075 -22.30 39.01 8.16
C TYR A 1075 -20.90 38.96 8.78
N THR A 1076 -19.88 39.51 8.09
CA THR A 1076 -18.48 39.43 8.53
C THR A 1076 -18.07 40.54 9.49
N LEU A 1077 -18.67 41.74 9.42
CA LEU A 1077 -18.31 42.86 10.30
C LEU A 1077 -18.62 42.61 11.78
N PRO A 1078 -19.80 42.10 12.18
CA PRO A 1078 -20.06 41.78 13.58
C PRO A 1078 -19.06 40.75 14.14
N ALA A 1079 -18.69 39.74 13.35
CA ALA A 1079 -17.66 38.77 13.70
C ALA A 1079 -16.26 39.40 13.79
N ALA A 1080 -15.90 40.30 12.87
CA ALA A 1080 -14.62 41.01 12.89
C ALA A 1080 -14.50 41.90 14.12
N VAL A 1081 -15.56 42.60 14.51
CA VAL A 1081 -15.59 43.44 15.73
C VAL A 1081 -15.42 42.59 16.98
N VAL A 1082 -16.20 41.51 17.13
CA VAL A 1082 -16.06 40.59 18.27
C VAL A 1082 -14.65 39.98 18.31
N GLY A 1083 -14.12 39.55 17.17
CA GLY A 1083 -12.78 38.98 17.06
C GLY A 1083 -11.67 39.96 17.43
N LEU A 1084 -11.76 41.22 17.01
CA LEU A 1084 -10.79 42.25 17.37
C LEU A 1084 -10.89 42.67 18.84
N LEU A 1085 -12.09 42.71 19.42
CA LEU A 1085 -12.31 42.99 20.85
C LEU A 1085 -11.75 41.86 21.73
N VAL A 1086 -12.07 40.60 21.40
CA VAL A 1086 -11.53 39.42 22.10
C VAL A 1086 -10.02 39.34 21.95
N GLY A 1087 -9.50 39.56 20.74
CA GLY A 1087 -8.06 39.58 20.48
C GLY A 1087 -7.32 40.68 21.25
N GLY A 1088 -7.92 41.87 21.36
CA GLY A 1088 -7.39 42.98 22.14
C GLY A 1088 -7.39 42.72 23.65
N LEU A 1089 -8.47 42.14 24.19
CA LEU A 1089 -8.55 41.74 25.60
C LEU A 1089 -7.60 40.57 25.92
N ALA A 1090 -7.49 39.59 25.03
CA ALA A 1090 -6.58 38.45 25.19
C ALA A 1090 -5.11 38.89 25.21
N LEU A 1091 -4.72 39.82 24.33
CA LEU A 1091 -3.36 40.38 24.32
C LEU A 1091 -3.06 41.26 25.55
N ARG A 1092 -4.09 41.81 26.22
CA ARG A 1092 -3.93 42.53 27.50
C ARG A 1092 -3.79 41.57 28.68
N ALA A 1093 -4.57 40.49 28.70
CA ALA A 1093 -4.52 39.50 29.76
C ALA A 1093 -3.29 38.56 29.66
N TRP A 1094 -2.78 38.32 28.44
CA TRP A 1094 -1.69 37.37 28.17
C TRP A 1094 -0.63 38.01 27.26
N PRO A 1095 0.34 38.77 27.82
CA PRO A 1095 1.33 39.52 27.04
C PRO A 1095 2.29 38.64 26.23
N THR A 1096 2.34 37.33 26.49
CA THR A 1096 3.13 36.34 25.74
C THR A 1096 2.47 35.90 24.43
N LEU A 1097 1.21 36.24 24.18
CA LEU A 1097 0.52 35.90 22.93
C LEU A 1097 1.06 36.74 21.77
N SER A 1098 1.33 36.06 20.65
CA SER A 1098 1.80 36.73 19.44
C SER A 1098 0.70 37.58 18.82
N SER A 1099 1.08 38.72 18.23
CA SER A 1099 0.13 39.61 17.53
C SER A 1099 -0.62 38.91 16.38
N TRP A 1100 -0.07 37.81 15.86
CA TRP A 1100 -0.67 36.96 14.83
C TRP A 1100 -1.91 36.21 15.33
N LEU A 1101 -1.89 35.68 16.56
CA LEU A 1101 -3.01 34.96 17.15
C LEU A 1101 -4.12 35.91 17.66
N GLY A 1102 -3.74 37.10 18.13
CA GLY A 1102 -4.70 38.09 18.64
C GLY A 1102 -5.44 38.85 17.55
N TYR A 1103 -4.73 39.48 16.61
CA TYR A 1103 -5.35 40.36 15.60
C TYR A 1103 -5.57 39.67 14.24
N GLY A 1104 -4.85 38.59 13.94
CA GLY A 1104 -4.90 37.91 12.64
C GLY A 1104 -6.30 37.45 12.22
N PRO A 1105 -7.07 36.75 13.07
CA PRO A 1105 -8.41 36.28 12.71
C PRO A 1105 -9.40 37.42 12.43
N GLY A 1106 -9.36 38.49 13.25
CA GLY A 1106 -10.22 39.66 13.07
C GLY A 1106 -9.88 40.48 11.83
N LEU A 1107 -8.58 40.70 11.56
CA LEU A 1107 -8.10 41.37 10.34
C LEU A 1107 -8.36 40.54 9.09
N GLY A 1108 -8.27 39.21 9.20
CA GLY A 1108 -8.60 38.30 8.12
C GLY A 1108 -10.08 38.37 7.72
N ALA A 1109 -10.98 38.33 8.71
CA ALA A 1109 -12.42 38.47 8.50
C ALA A 1109 -12.81 39.83 7.90
N ALA A 1110 -12.01 40.88 8.14
CA ALA A 1110 -12.25 42.23 7.61
C ALA A 1110 -11.72 42.44 6.18
N LEU A 1111 -10.52 41.94 5.83
CA LEU A 1111 -9.83 42.31 4.59
C LEU A 1111 -9.87 41.26 3.47
N LEU A 1112 -9.80 39.97 3.79
CA LEU A 1112 -9.70 38.90 2.79
C LEU A 1112 -10.93 38.77 1.87
N PRO A 1113 -12.18 38.79 2.38
CA PRO A 1113 -13.36 38.67 1.52
C PRO A 1113 -13.40 39.77 0.44
N SER A 1114 -12.95 40.98 0.78
CA SER A 1114 -12.89 42.12 -0.12
C SER A 1114 -11.72 42.01 -1.13
N LEU A 1115 -10.55 41.49 -0.73
CA LEU A 1115 -9.42 41.26 -1.64
C LEU A 1115 -9.75 40.21 -2.72
N VAL A 1116 -10.38 39.11 -2.33
CA VAL A 1116 -10.79 38.06 -3.27
C VAL A 1116 -11.79 38.62 -4.28
N SER A 1117 -12.77 39.40 -3.83
CA SER A 1117 -13.73 40.06 -4.73
C SER A 1117 -13.04 40.95 -5.78
N VAL A 1118 -11.97 41.67 -5.40
CA VAL A 1118 -11.24 42.59 -6.29
C VAL A 1118 -10.33 41.87 -7.29
N LEU A 1119 -9.83 40.68 -6.96
CA LEU A 1119 -8.99 39.86 -7.85
C LEU A 1119 -9.81 39.08 -8.88
N VAL A 1120 -11.07 38.77 -8.58
CA VAL A 1120 -11.93 37.92 -9.42
C VAL A 1120 -12.87 38.72 -10.31
N ALA A 1121 -13.37 39.88 -9.86
CA ALA A 1121 -14.35 40.68 -10.59
C ALA A 1121 -13.76 42.01 -11.10
N ASP A 1122 -13.85 42.24 -12.41
CA ASP A 1122 -13.53 43.53 -13.01
C ASP A 1122 -14.63 44.57 -12.73
N GLY A 1123 -14.28 45.86 -12.70
CA GLY A 1123 -15.27 46.96 -12.63
C GLY A 1123 -15.68 47.48 -11.24
N GLN A 1124 -14.88 47.28 -10.18
CA GLN A 1124 -15.21 47.75 -8.82
C GLN A 1124 -14.22 48.82 -8.28
N PRO A 1125 -14.26 50.08 -8.76
CA PRO A 1125 -13.27 51.10 -8.37
C PRO A 1125 -13.39 51.49 -6.88
N LEU A 1126 -14.62 51.64 -6.36
CA LEU A 1126 -14.83 52.06 -4.98
C LEU A 1126 -14.36 51.01 -3.96
N ARG A 1127 -14.65 49.72 -4.21
CA ARG A 1127 -14.20 48.61 -3.33
C ARG A 1127 -12.68 48.43 -3.36
N ARG A 1128 -12.03 48.66 -4.51
CA ARG A 1128 -10.55 48.70 -4.65
C ARG A 1128 -9.93 49.80 -3.82
N LEU A 1129 -10.52 51.00 -3.87
CA LEU A 1129 -10.03 52.17 -3.13
C LEU A 1129 -10.24 52.00 -1.62
N LEU A 1130 -11.42 51.52 -1.19
CA LEU A 1130 -11.71 51.23 0.23
C LEU A 1130 -10.86 50.09 0.79
N LEU A 1131 -10.58 49.05 0.00
CA LEU A 1131 -9.67 47.97 0.40
C LEU A 1131 -8.22 48.46 0.50
N GLY A 1132 -7.76 49.27 -0.46
CA GLY A 1132 -6.44 49.90 -0.42
C GLY A 1132 -6.28 50.84 0.77
N ALA A 1133 -7.31 51.65 1.06
CA ALA A 1133 -7.34 52.53 2.23
C ALA A 1133 -7.36 51.73 3.55
N GLY A 1134 -8.17 50.67 3.65
CA GLY A 1134 -8.22 49.79 4.82
C GLY A 1134 -6.91 49.02 5.04
N ALA A 1135 -6.27 48.54 3.97
CA ALA A 1135 -4.95 47.93 4.02
C ALA A 1135 -3.87 48.94 4.46
N LEU A 1136 -3.92 50.17 3.97
CA LEU A 1136 -2.99 51.23 4.39
C LEU A 1136 -3.19 51.62 5.85
N VAL A 1137 -4.42 51.81 6.32
CA VAL A 1137 -4.73 52.09 7.73
C VAL A 1137 -4.24 50.96 8.64
N THR A 1138 -4.41 49.70 8.25
CA THR A 1138 -3.92 48.56 9.05
C THR A 1138 -2.39 48.49 9.09
N VAL A 1139 -1.67 48.85 8.01
CA VAL A 1139 -0.21 49.01 8.03
C VAL A 1139 0.21 50.13 8.97
N LEU A 1140 -0.45 51.29 8.91
CA LEU A 1140 -0.12 52.46 9.72
C LEU A 1140 -0.39 52.22 11.21
N VAL A 1141 -1.52 51.60 11.57
CA VAL A 1141 -1.85 51.21 12.94
C VAL A 1141 -0.89 50.14 13.46
N GLY A 1142 -0.56 49.14 12.62
CA GLY A 1142 0.45 48.12 12.94
C GLY A 1142 1.83 48.71 13.20
N ALA A 1143 2.26 49.67 12.37
CA ALA A 1143 3.53 50.36 12.50
C ALA A 1143 3.56 51.23 13.75
N ARG A 1144 2.48 51.97 14.05
CA ARG A 1144 2.35 52.80 15.26
C ARG A 1144 2.40 51.97 16.54
N TRP A 1145 1.74 50.81 16.56
CA TRP A 1145 1.72 49.92 17.73
C TRP A 1145 2.87 48.90 17.77
N ARG A 1146 3.82 48.99 16.82
CA ARG A 1146 4.97 48.08 16.65
C ARG A 1146 4.55 46.60 16.62
N ARG A 1147 3.40 46.28 16.03
CA ARG A 1147 2.88 44.91 15.91
C ARG A 1147 3.08 44.40 14.48
N GLN A 1148 3.63 43.19 14.34
CA GLN A 1148 3.99 42.63 13.03
C GLN A 1148 2.78 42.19 12.19
N ALA A 1149 1.75 41.58 12.81
CA ALA A 1149 0.61 41.03 12.07
C ALA A 1149 -0.16 42.07 11.22
N PRO A 1150 -0.48 43.29 11.72
CA PRO A 1150 -1.19 44.28 10.91
C PRO A 1150 -0.31 44.89 9.79
N VAL A 1151 1.00 45.07 10.02
CA VAL A 1151 1.95 45.59 9.00
C VAL A 1151 2.12 44.60 7.86
N VAL A 1152 2.32 43.33 8.18
CA VAL A 1152 2.58 42.30 7.17
C VAL A 1152 1.31 42.01 6.36
N LEU A 1153 0.15 41.87 7.02
CA LEU A 1153 -1.10 41.59 6.31
C LEU A 1153 -1.54 42.76 5.42
N GLY A 1154 -1.48 44.00 5.91
CA GLY A 1154 -1.81 45.17 5.09
C GLY A 1154 -0.80 45.45 3.97
N GLY A 1155 0.50 45.23 4.22
CA GLY A 1155 1.56 45.42 3.22
C GLY A 1155 1.53 44.38 2.10
N LEU A 1156 1.16 43.13 2.44
CA LEU A 1156 0.97 42.07 1.45
C LEU A 1156 -0.22 42.37 0.53
N VAL A 1157 -1.33 42.86 1.08
CA VAL A 1157 -2.50 43.30 0.29
C VAL A 1157 -2.09 44.41 -0.69
N LEU A 1158 -1.30 45.40 -0.26
CA LEU A 1158 -0.79 46.49 -1.11
C LEU A 1158 0.21 46.01 -2.19
N ALA A 1159 1.12 45.08 -1.85
CA ALA A 1159 2.09 44.54 -2.80
C ALA A 1159 1.42 43.73 -3.92
N VAL A 1160 0.40 42.92 -3.57
CA VAL A 1160 -0.39 42.16 -4.55
C VAL A 1160 -1.14 43.11 -5.50
N LEU A 1161 -1.69 44.20 -4.97
CA LEU A 1161 -2.30 45.27 -5.77
C LEU A 1161 -1.28 45.94 -6.71
N ALA A 1162 -0.04 46.21 -6.27
CA ALA A 1162 0.99 46.85 -7.09
C ALA A 1162 1.53 45.97 -8.23
N VAL A 1163 1.75 44.67 -7.97
CA VAL A 1163 2.24 43.72 -8.99
C VAL A 1163 1.23 43.58 -10.13
N ARG A 1164 -0.06 43.56 -9.81
CA ARG A 1164 -1.14 43.49 -10.81
C ARG A 1164 -1.07 44.66 -11.80
N GLU A 1165 -0.73 45.86 -11.35
CA GLU A 1165 -0.62 47.05 -12.21
C GLU A 1165 0.62 47.00 -13.13
N VAL A 1166 1.72 46.38 -12.69
CA VAL A 1166 2.94 46.19 -13.51
C VAL A 1166 2.72 45.17 -14.62
N VAL A 1167 2.00 44.09 -14.34
CA VAL A 1167 1.66 43.04 -15.33
C VAL A 1167 0.85 43.61 -16.49
N ALA A 1168 0.03 44.63 -16.26
CA ALA A 1168 -0.76 45.30 -17.31
C ALA A 1168 0.11 46.07 -18.36
N VAL A 1169 1.41 46.27 -18.10
CA VAL A 1169 2.34 46.97 -19.01
C VAL A 1169 3.14 45.99 -19.90
N TRP A 1170 3.16 44.69 -19.58
CA TRP A 1170 4.06 43.69 -20.20
C TRP A 1170 3.77 43.34 -21.66
N ASP A 1171 2.56 43.58 -22.16
CA ASP A 1171 2.10 43.05 -23.47
C ASP A 1171 2.63 43.82 -24.70
N ARG A 1172 3.49 44.83 -24.53
CA ARG A 1172 3.89 45.77 -25.62
C ARG A 1172 5.31 45.60 -26.21
N LEU A 1173 6.13 44.61 -25.81
CA LEU A 1173 7.55 44.48 -26.26
C LEU A 1173 7.94 43.08 -26.83
N PRO A 1174 8.81 42.97 -27.86
CA PRO A 1174 9.29 41.69 -28.41
C PRO A 1174 10.21 40.91 -27.45
N ARG A 1175 10.01 39.59 -27.35
CA ARG A 1175 10.59 38.74 -26.28
C ARG A 1175 12.11 38.48 -26.36
N TRP A 1176 12.72 38.46 -27.55
CA TRP A 1176 14.14 38.11 -27.71
C TRP A 1176 15.12 39.20 -27.21
N ILE A 1177 14.68 40.45 -27.18
CA ILE A 1177 15.47 41.60 -26.69
C ILE A 1177 15.81 41.42 -25.20
N PHE A 1178 14.90 40.86 -24.41
CA PHE A 1178 15.12 40.62 -22.98
C PHE A 1178 16.12 39.49 -22.71
N LEU A 1179 16.17 38.46 -23.57
CA LEU A 1179 17.14 37.38 -23.45
C LEU A 1179 18.56 37.87 -23.78
N ALA A 1180 18.68 38.69 -24.84
CA ALA A 1180 19.95 39.33 -25.19
C ALA A 1180 20.42 40.30 -24.10
N ALA A 1181 19.53 41.17 -23.60
CA ALA A 1181 19.87 42.14 -22.55
C ALA A 1181 20.26 41.46 -21.23
N GLY A 1182 19.49 40.45 -20.80
CA GLY A 1182 19.79 39.65 -19.61
C GLY A 1182 21.11 38.88 -19.73
N GLY A 1183 21.36 38.26 -20.89
CA GLY A 1183 22.61 37.57 -21.18
C GLY A 1183 23.83 38.50 -21.17
N CYS A 1184 23.75 39.65 -21.84
CA CYS A 1184 24.82 40.65 -21.87
C CYS A 1184 25.11 41.23 -20.48
N ALA A 1185 24.08 41.50 -19.66
CA ALA A 1185 24.26 41.98 -18.30
C ALA A 1185 25.02 40.95 -17.42
N LEU A 1186 24.69 39.66 -17.55
CA LEU A 1186 25.34 38.60 -16.79
C LEU A 1186 26.79 38.37 -17.22
N ILE A 1187 27.09 38.40 -18.52
CA ILE A 1187 28.47 38.30 -19.02
C ILE A 1187 29.29 39.53 -18.56
N GLY A 1188 28.72 40.73 -18.62
CA GLY A 1188 29.39 41.95 -18.13
C GLY A 1188 29.72 41.88 -16.63
N LEU A 1189 28.80 41.35 -15.82
CA LEU A 1189 29.02 41.12 -14.40
C LEU A 1189 30.11 40.06 -14.16
N ALA A 1190 30.14 39.00 -14.96
CA ALA A 1190 31.15 37.94 -14.86
C ALA A 1190 32.56 38.42 -15.24
N VAL A 1191 32.68 39.25 -16.29
CA VAL A 1191 33.96 39.83 -16.75
C VAL A 1191 34.53 40.80 -15.72
N THR A 1192 33.69 41.65 -15.12
CA THR A 1192 34.13 42.56 -14.05
C THR A 1192 34.58 41.80 -12.80
N TYR A 1193 33.93 40.67 -12.49
CA TYR A 1193 34.34 39.77 -11.42
C TYR A 1193 35.69 39.08 -11.67
N GLU A 1194 35.94 38.62 -12.91
CA GLU A 1194 37.22 38.02 -13.31
C GLU A 1194 38.38 39.02 -13.22
N ARG A 1195 38.15 40.27 -13.69
CA ARG A 1195 39.13 41.37 -13.61
C ARG A 1195 39.49 41.71 -12.16
N ARG A 1196 38.49 41.99 -11.31
CA ARG A 1196 38.70 42.32 -9.89
C ARG A 1196 39.48 41.22 -9.16
N ARG A 1197 39.20 39.96 -9.45
CA ARG A 1197 39.90 38.83 -8.82
C ARG A 1197 41.37 38.72 -9.25
N ARG A 1198 41.66 39.01 -10.51
CA ARG A 1198 43.04 39.05 -11.02
C ARG A 1198 43.84 40.17 -10.35
N ASP A 1199 43.25 41.35 -10.24
CA ASP A 1199 43.89 42.51 -9.63
C ASP A 1199 44.17 42.27 -8.13
N LEU A 1200 43.23 41.64 -7.43
CA LEU A 1200 43.43 41.21 -6.04
C LEU A 1200 44.55 40.17 -5.87
N ARG A 1201 44.74 39.26 -6.83
CA ARG A 1201 45.85 38.30 -6.79
C ARG A 1201 47.20 38.97 -7.06
N ARG A 1202 47.24 39.93 -7.98
CA ARG A 1202 48.44 40.73 -8.25
C ARG A 1202 48.83 41.59 -7.05
N LEU A 1203 47.84 42.21 -6.40
CA LEU A 1203 48.02 42.93 -5.13
C LEU A 1203 48.54 42.01 -4.02
N ARG A 1204 47.95 40.82 -3.82
CA ARG A 1204 48.47 39.86 -2.82
C ARG A 1204 49.87 39.37 -3.13
N ALA A 1205 50.21 39.13 -4.39
CA ALA A 1205 51.56 38.74 -4.79
C ALA A 1205 52.56 39.90 -4.71
N ALA A 1206 52.12 41.16 -4.81
CA ALA A 1206 52.96 42.32 -4.56
C ALA A 1206 53.19 42.53 -3.05
N VAL A 1207 52.13 42.45 -2.24
CA VAL A 1207 52.20 42.55 -0.78
C VAL A 1207 53.04 41.41 -0.19
N GLY A 1208 52.84 40.17 -0.66
CA GLY A 1208 53.64 39.01 -0.25
C GLY A 1208 55.09 39.00 -0.75
N ARG A 1209 55.51 39.99 -1.55
CA ARG A 1209 56.92 40.23 -1.90
C ARG A 1209 57.54 41.40 -1.11
N MET A 1210 56.72 42.17 -0.39
CA MET A 1210 57.16 43.27 0.49
C MET A 1210 57.20 42.83 1.96
N SER A 1211 56.45 41.78 2.33
CA SER A 1211 56.67 40.97 3.53
C SER A 1211 57.71 39.89 3.26
#